data_AF-A0A523IIA3-F1
#
_entry.id   AF-A0A523IIA3-F1
#
_cell.length_a   1.000
_cell.length_b   1.000
_cell.length_c   1.000
_cell.angle_alpha   90.00
_cell.angle_beta   90.00
_cell.angle_gamma   90.00
#
_symmetry.space_group_name_H-M   'P 1'
#
loop_
_entity.id
_entity.type
_entity.pdbx_description
1 polymer ?
#
loop_
_entity_poly.entity_id
_entity_poly.type
_entity_poly.pdbx_seq_one_letter_code
_entity_poly.pdbx_strand_id
1 'polypeptide(L)'
;NTIANADGDSSECSALVTACTDAPATGRDDGLTYASEGTDWLDDVAFYLRNTDLDPTLDETQNIITYTVGFTIDHPLLQETAFNGFGTYFTTSNADILAVQLAAALQDIIERSSSFAATTVPTSRTAFGDGFYTAYFVPDPTDGFWPGHLQAYRLSPDLEVLDKNGLPALDPTSGLFKEPRNPFWDAQDKLSSAGHPPRKLYTTLSDARVAFDAATIDAVELDLQASELTLYPNYPSVSFADTEALADGLVEFLDGRDSFDKDIDGDTAEKREFVLGDMFHSDPIAVGPPSLFLSRDEAFGPPHDPTSFLGQYGQRDRKIYVGANDGMLHAFNSGGFNAGDNPATPETENGYYDLGDGEEAFGYVPGFLLDQLKYIPRNIPRQYYYVDGSPSAADVWLPSSPTDPSKETVEWATVLITGLRQGGSGYLALDITDPGASGGPHGPYPKLLWEFDETDAPIGETWSEPVITRVKLKAGSSDLCGFVTTDDGPCREQWVAIFGGGYREDGNPNTAGYVSDPTSAAWTDASKGVFMVAMDTGQVIGQVLFDSDPTAVTNAMRFSIASTPSVLDLDFDGFADVVYVGDLGGQMWRWDISRVGEETTPNDGVIDNWPVGLFFKSDPAALGAGGLHYHSIFFPPVATYLGGQLVLAFASGERTDPLYEGDPADDDNNRFWTVWDRVPLGLDPTDPNSGWLTLFEDHQTINGQLRGLNNVSDLTTDPEPADDGYYIVVPEGEKFITNHVLFSGILLTLTYVPDNSGTDICGATGETNIWVFHLEDSGGLLDATAPAGNDQRNLYLGPGAPTHPRIIITSYKVVLIGQTSLGNVFEFDVPAAPPPPVELIFWRQLF
;
A
#
# COMPACT_ATOMS: atom_id res chain seq x y z
N ASN A 1 31.64 19.50 15.92
CA ASN A 1 32.47 20.03 14.81
C ASN A 1 33.93 20.15 15.21
N THR A 2 34.66 19.04 15.05
CA THR A 2 36.12 19.00 15.16
C THR A 2 36.62 18.41 13.85
N ILE A 3 37.22 19.24 12.98
CA ILE A 3 37.96 18.76 11.81
C ILE A 3 39.32 18.32 12.33
N ALA A 4 39.54 17.01 12.45
CA ALA A 4 40.87 16.47 12.70
C ALA A 4 41.63 16.44 11.37
N ASN A 5 42.55 17.39 11.18
CA ASN A 5 43.57 17.29 10.15
C ASN A 5 44.64 16.33 10.67
N ALA A 6 44.60 15.07 10.21
CA ALA A 6 45.69 14.13 10.44
C ALA A 6 46.75 14.34 9.34
N ASP A 7 47.50 15.44 9.42
CA ASP A 7 48.82 15.44 8.81
C ASP A 7 49.74 14.64 9.75
N GLY A 8 50.40 13.61 9.20
CA GLY A 8 51.10 12.58 9.97
C GLY A 8 52.37 13.02 10.69
N ASP A 9 52.30 14.01 11.59
CA ASP A 9 53.37 14.35 12.52
C ASP A 9 52.85 14.35 13.97
N SER A 10 52.73 13.14 14.54
CA SER A 10 52.30 12.93 15.93
C SER A 10 53.48 12.95 16.91
N SER A 11 54.16 14.10 17.03
CA SER A 11 55.10 14.30 18.16
C SER A 11 54.42 14.80 19.44
N GLU A 12 53.12 15.12 19.43
CA GLU A 12 52.40 15.65 20.63
C GLU A 12 51.01 15.04 20.90
N CYS A 13 50.83 13.71 20.81
CA CYS A 13 49.59 13.08 21.30
C CYS A 13 49.84 11.81 22.13
N SER A 14 50.49 11.94 23.28
CA SER A 14 50.80 10.80 24.17
C SER A 14 49.59 10.20 24.90
N ALA A 15 48.40 10.82 24.81
CA ALA A 15 47.18 10.34 25.48
C ALA A 15 46.37 9.35 24.64
N LEU A 16 46.42 9.42 23.30
CA LEU A 16 45.73 8.48 22.40
C LEU A 16 46.52 7.17 22.18
N VAL A 17 47.85 7.20 22.33
CA VAL A 17 48.73 6.04 22.09
C VAL A 17 48.47 4.85 23.04
N THR A 18 47.73 5.05 24.15
CA THR A 18 47.36 3.94 25.05
C THR A 18 45.99 3.33 24.71
N ALA A 19 45.15 4.03 23.94
CA ALA A 19 43.86 3.53 23.44
C ALA A 19 43.97 3.00 21.99
N CYS A 20 44.84 3.61 21.18
CA CYS A 20 45.23 3.18 19.83
C CYS A 20 46.55 2.40 19.86
N THR A 21 46.71 1.46 20.81
CA THR A 21 47.68 0.38 20.59
C THR A 21 47.04 -0.58 19.59
N ASP A 22 47.79 -1.05 18.57
CA ASP A 22 47.44 -2.26 17.80
C ASP A 22 46.94 -3.30 18.80
N ALA A 23 45.63 -3.43 18.94
CA ALA A 23 45.04 -4.28 19.94
C ALA A 23 45.08 -5.68 19.35
N PRO A 24 45.95 -6.60 19.83
CA PRO A 24 46.00 -7.93 19.28
C PRO A 24 44.88 -8.73 19.96
N ALA A 25 43.62 -8.53 19.53
CA ALA A 25 42.49 -9.31 20.04
C ALA A 25 41.18 -9.27 19.23
N THR A 26 41.05 -8.51 18.13
CA THR A 26 39.77 -8.44 17.36
C THR A 26 39.77 -9.20 16.03
N GLY A 27 40.89 -9.76 15.59
CA GLY A 27 40.94 -10.61 14.38
C GLY A 27 40.71 -9.90 13.05
N ARG A 28 40.64 -8.55 13.03
CA ARG A 28 40.50 -7.73 11.81
C ARG A 28 41.74 -6.86 11.55
N ASP A 29 42.91 -7.47 11.62
CA ASP A 29 44.11 -6.89 11.00
C ASP A 29 44.23 -7.57 9.63
N ASP A 30 43.90 -6.85 8.56
CA ASP A 30 43.98 -7.36 7.19
C ASP A 30 45.44 -7.62 6.74
N GLY A 31 46.43 -7.24 7.57
CA GLY A 31 47.84 -7.45 7.34
C GLY A 31 48.37 -6.72 6.10
N LEU A 32 47.64 -5.73 5.58
CA LEU A 32 48.01 -5.00 4.38
C LEU A 32 49.01 -3.88 4.74
N THR A 33 50.26 -4.06 4.31
CA THR A 33 51.27 -3.00 4.42
C THR A 33 51.07 -1.95 3.33
N TYR A 34 50.54 -0.79 3.70
CA TYR A 34 50.38 0.35 2.77
C TYR A 34 51.74 0.92 2.38
N ALA A 35 51.99 0.99 1.07
CA ALA A 35 53.30 1.38 0.53
C ALA A 35 53.49 2.91 0.50
N SER A 36 53.56 3.59 1.65
CA SER A 36 54.23 4.90 1.80
C SER A 36 54.38 5.28 3.28
N GLU A 37 55.22 6.27 3.60
CA GLU A 37 55.64 6.69 4.95
C GLU A 37 54.49 7.24 5.84
N GLY A 38 53.49 6.42 6.19
CA GLY A 38 52.39 6.75 7.10
C GLY A 38 51.94 5.53 7.91
N THR A 39 51.41 5.75 9.12
CA THR A 39 50.82 4.71 9.95
C THR A 39 49.43 4.35 9.44
N ASP A 40 49.07 3.07 9.53
CA ASP A 40 47.79 2.45 9.14
C ASP A 40 46.63 2.78 10.09
N TRP A 41 46.86 3.36 11.26
CA TRP A 41 45.87 3.55 12.33
C TRP A 41 44.65 4.45 12.05
N LEU A 42 44.46 4.95 10.82
CA LEU A 42 43.39 5.91 10.54
C LEU A 42 42.00 5.25 10.62
N ASP A 43 41.91 4.01 10.15
CA ASP A 43 40.71 3.19 10.17
C ASP A 43 40.39 2.65 11.58
N ASP A 44 41.42 2.29 12.34
CA ASP A 44 41.31 1.94 13.77
C ASP A 44 40.75 3.10 14.61
N VAL A 45 41.22 4.33 14.33
CA VAL A 45 40.70 5.52 15.00
C VAL A 45 39.23 5.73 14.64
N ALA A 46 38.86 5.57 13.36
CA ALA A 46 37.47 5.70 12.94
C ALA A 46 36.57 4.64 13.61
N PHE A 47 37.03 3.39 13.71
CA PHE A 47 36.34 2.32 14.44
C PHE A 47 36.15 2.65 15.92
N TYR A 48 37.19 3.14 16.60
CA TYR A 48 37.12 3.50 18.02
C TYR A 48 36.12 4.63 18.26
N LEU A 49 36.16 5.67 17.42
CA LEU A 49 35.27 6.82 17.52
C LEU A 49 33.80 6.46 17.27
N ARG A 50 33.54 5.42 16.47
CA ARG A 50 32.19 4.91 16.20
C ARG A 50 31.62 4.05 17.33
N ASN A 51 32.47 3.25 17.98
CA ASN A 51 32.05 2.20 18.91
C ASN A 51 32.25 2.54 20.38
N THR A 52 32.87 3.69 20.68
CA THR A 52 33.07 4.16 22.05
C THR A 52 32.16 5.33 22.32
N ASP A 53 31.51 5.31 23.48
CA ASP A 53 30.83 6.47 24.01
C ASP A 53 31.85 7.58 24.36
N LEU A 54 31.82 8.65 23.58
CA LEU A 54 32.75 9.78 23.71
C LEU A 54 32.33 10.75 24.82
N ASP A 55 31.09 10.69 25.32
CA ASP A 55 30.62 11.53 26.42
C ASP A 55 29.59 10.82 27.31
N PRO A 56 30.03 10.00 28.29
CA PRO A 56 29.15 9.23 29.16
C PRO A 56 28.34 10.08 30.16
N THR A 57 28.36 11.41 30.04
CA THR A 57 27.53 12.32 30.83
C THR A 57 26.21 12.68 30.14
N LEU A 58 26.07 12.34 28.87
CA LEU A 58 24.84 12.45 28.10
C LEU A 58 24.14 11.08 28.05
N ASP A 59 22.82 11.09 27.92
CA ASP A 59 22.07 9.85 27.70
C ASP A 59 22.37 9.33 26.28
N GLU A 60 22.40 8.00 26.11
CA GLU A 60 22.80 7.30 24.87
C GLU A 60 24.31 7.35 24.56
N THR A 61 24.75 6.64 23.52
CA THR A 61 26.17 6.55 23.12
C THR A 61 26.53 7.68 22.16
N GLN A 62 27.41 8.60 22.53
CA GLN A 62 27.88 9.66 21.64
C GLN A 62 29.06 9.17 20.82
N ASN A 63 28.82 8.85 19.56
CA ASN A 63 29.83 8.36 18.63
C ASN A 63 30.09 9.36 17.48
N ILE A 64 31.09 9.06 16.65
CA ILE A 64 31.38 9.82 15.42
C ILE A 64 31.32 8.90 14.21
N ILE A 65 30.59 9.35 13.20
CA ILE A 65 30.60 8.77 11.86
C ILE A 65 31.67 9.47 11.02
N THR A 66 32.52 8.70 10.35
CA THR A 66 33.69 9.23 9.62
C THR A 66 33.52 9.03 8.11
N TYR A 67 33.53 10.12 7.36
CA TYR A 67 33.54 10.13 5.89
C TYR A 67 34.95 10.46 5.39
N THR A 68 35.35 9.88 4.27
CA THR A 68 36.65 10.16 3.66
C THR A 68 36.51 10.60 2.22
N VAL A 69 37.39 11.50 1.78
CA VAL A 69 37.44 11.97 0.40
C VAL A 69 38.87 11.86 -0.15
N GLY A 70 39.07 10.96 -1.09
CA GLY A 70 40.30 10.83 -1.87
C GLY A 70 40.38 11.89 -2.97
N PHE A 71 41.12 12.97 -2.73
CA PHE A 71 41.34 14.01 -3.76
C PHE A 71 42.49 13.61 -4.69
N THR A 72 42.17 13.32 -5.94
CA THR A 72 43.06 12.83 -7.02
C THR A 72 43.78 11.52 -6.67
N ILE A 73 43.31 10.84 -5.62
CA ILE A 73 43.85 9.59 -5.11
C ILE A 73 42.71 8.64 -4.84
N ASP A 74 42.89 7.38 -5.24
CA ASP A 74 42.04 6.28 -4.83
C ASP A 74 42.85 5.36 -3.91
N HIS A 75 42.51 5.30 -2.62
CA HIS A 75 43.35 4.68 -1.60
C HIS A 75 42.55 3.76 -0.65
N PRO A 76 42.92 2.47 -0.53
CA PRO A 76 42.19 1.51 0.31
C PRO A 76 42.08 1.92 1.79
N LEU A 77 43.15 2.47 2.39
CA LEU A 77 43.07 3.00 3.77
C LEU A 77 41.92 4.02 3.97
N LEU A 78 41.64 4.89 2.98
CA LEU A 78 40.54 5.85 3.10
C LEU A 78 39.17 5.17 2.98
N GLN A 79 39.09 4.14 2.13
CA GLN A 79 37.91 3.31 1.99
C GLN A 79 37.60 2.56 3.29
N GLU A 80 38.60 1.87 3.86
CA GLU A 80 38.49 1.17 5.15
C GLU A 80 38.20 2.14 6.30
N THR A 81 38.79 3.33 6.30
CA THR A 81 38.51 4.37 7.31
C THR A 81 37.05 4.81 7.29
N ALA A 82 36.48 5.07 6.10
CA ALA A 82 35.08 5.43 6.00
C ALA A 82 34.18 4.26 6.43
N PHE A 83 34.50 3.06 5.97
CA PHE A 83 33.76 1.84 6.31
C PHE A 83 33.74 1.57 7.82
N ASN A 84 34.91 1.53 8.46
CA ASN A 84 35.05 1.32 9.91
C ASN A 84 34.44 2.46 10.73
N GLY A 85 34.44 3.68 10.18
CA GLY A 85 33.76 4.85 10.72
C GLY A 85 32.27 4.94 10.36
N PHE A 86 31.67 3.94 9.71
CA PHE A 86 30.27 3.92 9.25
C PHE A 86 29.88 5.03 8.26
N GLY A 87 30.83 5.74 7.65
CA GLY A 87 30.59 6.74 6.61
C GLY A 87 30.89 6.22 5.21
N THR A 88 30.81 7.12 4.23
CA THR A 88 31.03 6.80 2.81
C THR A 88 32.37 7.36 2.34
N TYR A 89 33.07 6.57 1.52
CA TYR A 89 34.31 6.98 0.85
C TYR A 89 34.01 7.54 -0.54
N PHE A 90 34.48 8.76 -0.79
CA PHE A 90 34.32 9.43 -2.08
C PHE A 90 35.68 9.66 -2.73
N THR A 91 35.72 9.62 -4.06
CA THR A 91 36.88 10.08 -4.83
C THR A 91 36.51 11.30 -5.66
N THR A 92 37.46 12.21 -5.83
CA THR A 92 37.27 13.42 -6.63
C THR A 92 38.56 13.79 -7.33
N SER A 93 38.48 14.44 -8.49
CA SER A 93 39.66 14.90 -9.24
C SER A 93 39.69 16.41 -9.50
N ASN A 94 38.64 17.13 -9.08
CA ASN A 94 38.53 18.58 -9.24
C ASN A 94 37.55 19.20 -8.22
N ALA A 95 37.52 20.53 -8.14
CA ALA A 95 36.73 21.26 -7.14
C ALA A 95 35.21 21.12 -7.33
N ASP A 96 34.72 21.00 -8.58
CA ASP A 96 33.29 20.87 -8.86
C ASP A 96 32.77 19.50 -8.39
N ILE A 97 33.52 18.43 -8.68
CA ILE A 97 33.21 17.09 -8.20
C ILE A 97 33.37 17.02 -6.67
N LEU A 98 34.37 17.69 -6.07
CA LEU A 98 34.49 17.75 -4.61
C LEU A 98 33.27 18.39 -3.94
N ALA A 99 32.72 19.46 -4.53
CA ALA A 99 31.50 20.10 -4.01
C ALA A 99 30.29 19.17 -4.10
N VAL A 100 30.15 18.42 -5.20
CA VAL A 100 29.11 17.38 -5.35
C VAL A 100 29.27 16.27 -4.33
N GLN A 101 30.49 15.76 -4.10
CA GLN A 101 30.72 14.69 -3.13
C GLN A 101 30.55 15.16 -1.68
N LEU A 102 30.90 16.41 -1.36
CA LEU A 102 30.59 17.00 -0.05
C LEU A 102 29.08 17.19 0.15
N ALA A 103 28.35 17.59 -0.90
CA ALA A 103 26.90 17.65 -0.86
C ALA A 103 26.29 16.27 -0.68
N ALA A 104 26.80 15.23 -1.36
CA ALA A 104 26.37 13.84 -1.19
C ALA A 104 26.69 13.31 0.22
N ALA A 105 27.84 13.64 0.79
CA ALA A 105 28.17 13.27 2.18
C ALA A 105 27.22 13.95 3.18
N LEU A 106 26.92 15.23 2.98
CA LEU A 106 25.94 15.94 3.80
C LEU A 106 24.52 15.41 3.59
N GLN A 107 24.17 15.03 2.36
CA GLN A 107 22.89 14.41 2.02
C GLN A 107 22.75 13.04 2.70
N ASP A 108 23.78 12.19 2.70
CA ASP A 108 23.77 10.92 3.43
C ASP A 108 23.70 11.13 4.96
N ILE A 109 24.40 12.14 5.50
CA ILE A 109 24.23 12.54 6.91
C ILE A 109 22.79 13.00 7.17
N ILE A 110 22.21 13.78 6.25
CA ILE A 110 20.82 14.26 6.34
C ILE A 110 19.86 13.09 6.24
N GLU A 111 20.00 12.19 5.28
CA GLU A 111 19.16 11.01 5.10
C GLU A 111 19.21 10.10 6.32
N ARG A 112 20.40 9.89 6.91
CA ARG A 112 20.56 9.14 8.16
C ARG A 112 19.97 9.86 9.38
N SER A 113 19.91 11.19 9.35
CA SER A 113 19.30 12.03 10.40
C SER A 113 17.79 12.21 10.21
N SER A 114 17.30 12.21 8.97
CA SER A 114 15.92 12.52 8.58
C SER A 114 15.07 11.28 8.40
N SER A 115 15.67 10.12 8.14
CA SER A 115 14.99 8.83 8.19
C SER A 115 14.62 8.37 9.62
N PHE A 116 14.97 9.12 10.67
CA PHE A 116 14.78 8.68 12.08
C PHE A 116 14.32 9.77 13.06
N ALA A 117 13.16 10.37 12.80
CA ALA A 117 12.31 10.94 13.85
C ALA A 117 11.09 10.06 14.19
N ALA A 118 11.11 8.78 13.79
CA ALA A 118 10.11 7.80 14.22
C ALA A 118 10.83 6.55 14.73
N THR A 119 10.88 6.35 16.05
CA THR A 119 11.35 5.09 16.65
C THR A 119 10.46 3.90 16.26
N THR A 120 9.30 4.16 15.64
CA THR A 120 8.42 3.21 14.94
C THR A 120 7.51 3.99 14.00
N VAL A 121 7.34 3.58 12.74
CA VAL A 121 6.29 4.15 11.86
C VAL A 121 5.08 3.21 11.89
N PRO A 122 3.92 3.59 12.46
CA PRO A 122 2.71 2.80 12.35
C PRO A 122 2.24 2.86 10.89
N THR A 123 2.21 1.72 10.23
CA THR A 123 1.88 1.65 8.81
C THR A 123 0.40 1.43 8.59
N SER A 124 -0.20 0.57 9.41
CA SER A 124 -1.57 0.13 9.20
C SER A 124 -2.17 -0.54 10.43
N ARG A 125 -3.51 -0.48 10.53
CA ARG A 125 -4.29 -1.04 11.64
C ARG A 125 -5.54 -1.74 11.11
N THR A 126 -5.87 -2.90 11.67
CA THR A 126 -7.13 -3.60 11.39
C THR A 126 -7.74 -4.13 12.68
N ALA A 127 -9.07 -4.19 12.73
CA ALA A 127 -9.80 -4.72 13.88
C ALA A 127 -10.79 -5.78 13.42
N PHE A 128 -10.83 -6.91 14.12
CA PHE A 128 -11.74 -8.01 13.80
C PHE A 128 -12.22 -8.69 15.08
N GLY A 129 -13.53 -8.59 15.35
CA GLY A 129 -14.07 -8.93 16.67
C GLY A 129 -13.50 -8.00 17.75
N ASP A 130 -12.89 -8.57 18.78
CA ASP A 130 -12.19 -7.84 19.86
C ASP A 130 -10.69 -7.69 19.61
N GLY A 131 -10.14 -8.22 18.51
CA GLY A 131 -8.72 -8.09 18.16
C GLY A 131 -8.42 -6.76 17.48
N PHE A 132 -7.31 -6.13 17.87
CA PHE A 132 -6.75 -4.94 17.26
C PHE A 132 -5.32 -5.24 16.82
N TYR A 133 -5.03 -5.10 15.53
CA TYR A 133 -3.74 -5.44 14.96
C TYR A 133 -3.09 -4.20 14.38
N THR A 134 -1.80 -4.00 14.64
CA THR A 134 -1.04 -2.86 14.14
C THR A 134 0.30 -3.34 13.60
N ALA A 135 0.64 -2.88 12.40
CA ALA A 135 1.97 -3.05 11.83
C ALA A 135 2.81 -1.79 12.06
N TYR A 136 4.11 -1.98 12.25
CA TYR A 136 5.09 -0.90 12.23
C TYR A 136 6.44 -1.42 11.74
N PHE A 137 7.33 -0.51 11.39
CA PHE A 137 8.71 -0.85 11.03
C PHE A 137 9.69 0.19 11.58
N VAL A 138 10.95 -0.20 11.53
CA VAL A 138 12.10 0.67 11.80
C VAL A 138 12.86 0.80 10.48
N PRO A 139 12.93 1.99 9.85
CA PRO A 139 13.72 2.16 8.65
C PRO A 139 15.21 1.86 8.93
N ASP A 140 16.00 1.67 7.90
CA ASP A 140 17.48 1.64 7.94
C ASP A 140 17.98 2.36 6.68
N PRO A 141 18.80 3.41 6.78
CA PRO A 141 19.24 4.17 5.61
C PRO A 141 20.37 3.45 4.87
N THR A 142 21.02 2.49 5.53
CA THR A 142 22.15 1.71 5.01
C THR A 142 21.74 0.33 4.51
N ASP A 143 20.57 -0.14 4.93
CA ASP A 143 20.03 -1.45 4.59
C ASP A 143 18.66 -1.34 3.92
N GLY A 144 18.49 -2.05 2.82
CA GLY A 144 17.24 -2.16 2.09
C GLY A 144 16.25 -3.04 2.82
N PHE A 145 16.68 -3.91 3.74
CA PHE A 145 15.79 -4.69 4.58
C PHE A 145 15.44 -3.91 5.85
N TRP A 146 14.21 -3.41 5.95
CA TRP A 146 13.74 -2.69 7.13
C TRP A 146 13.02 -3.65 8.08
N PRO A 147 13.44 -3.74 9.36
CA PRO A 147 12.77 -4.56 10.35
C PRO A 147 11.29 -4.22 10.51
N GLY A 148 10.41 -5.20 10.24
CA GLY A 148 8.97 -5.07 10.41
C GLY A 148 8.44 -5.82 11.64
N HIS A 149 7.31 -5.33 12.14
CA HIS A 149 6.57 -5.90 13.26
C HIS A 149 5.08 -5.91 12.96
N LEU A 150 4.39 -6.97 13.38
CA LEU A 150 2.93 -7.05 13.42
C LEU A 150 2.50 -7.46 14.82
N GLN A 151 1.75 -6.59 15.49
CA GLN A 151 1.38 -6.73 16.89
C GLN A 151 -0.11 -6.85 17.08
N ALA A 152 -0.52 -7.66 18.05
CA ALA A 152 -1.91 -7.76 18.49
C ALA A 152 -2.15 -7.15 19.87
N TYR A 153 -3.25 -6.42 19.95
CA TYR A 153 -3.85 -5.82 21.13
C TYR A 153 -5.33 -6.21 21.16
N ARG A 154 -6.03 -5.82 22.23
CA ARG A 154 -7.48 -5.99 22.34
C ARG A 154 -8.17 -4.64 22.23
N LEU A 155 -9.28 -4.57 21.52
CA LEU A 155 -10.16 -3.41 21.52
C LEU A 155 -11.29 -3.64 22.54
N SER A 156 -11.42 -2.74 23.52
CA SER A 156 -12.54 -2.77 24.46
C SER A 156 -13.84 -2.27 23.83
N PRO A 157 -15.02 -2.57 24.42
CA PRO A 157 -16.31 -2.02 23.96
C PRO A 157 -16.38 -0.48 23.96
N ASP A 158 -15.56 0.17 24.79
CA ASP A 158 -15.43 1.62 24.87
C ASP A 158 -14.37 2.17 23.89
N LEU A 159 -13.89 1.36 22.95
CA LEU A 159 -12.86 1.66 21.94
C LEU A 159 -11.46 1.95 22.49
N GLU A 160 -11.21 1.64 23.76
CA GLU A 160 -9.86 1.69 24.32
C GLU A 160 -9.03 0.47 23.87
N VAL A 161 -7.83 0.70 23.35
CA VAL A 161 -6.86 -0.35 22.99
C VAL A 161 -6.15 -0.82 24.27
N LEU A 162 -6.24 -2.12 24.55
CA LEU A 162 -5.72 -2.77 25.75
C LEU A 162 -4.51 -3.66 25.43
N ASP A 163 -3.51 -3.59 26.29
CA ASP A 163 -2.31 -4.42 26.28
C ASP A 163 -2.58 -5.84 26.83
N LYS A 164 -1.57 -6.72 26.80
CA LYS A 164 -1.67 -8.10 27.32
C LYS A 164 -2.06 -8.20 28.80
N ASN A 165 -1.88 -7.13 29.57
CA ASN A 165 -2.20 -7.05 30.99
C ASN A 165 -3.61 -6.46 31.24
N GLY A 166 -4.33 -6.09 30.18
CA GLY A 166 -5.63 -5.42 30.25
C GLY A 166 -5.54 -3.94 30.63
N LEU A 167 -4.37 -3.31 30.46
CA LEU A 167 -4.16 -1.88 30.69
C LEU A 167 -4.21 -1.10 29.37
N PRO A 168 -4.55 0.20 29.38
CA PRO A 168 -4.56 1.00 28.16
C PRO A 168 -3.17 1.01 27.50
N ALA A 169 -3.10 0.57 26.25
CA ALA A 169 -1.85 0.48 25.48
C ALA A 169 -1.39 1.85 24.96
N LEU A 170 -2.31 2.79 24.80
CA LEU A 170 -2.03 4.14 24.34
C LEU A 170 -1.87 5.11 25.52
N ASP A 171 -1.01 6.11 25.36
CA ASP A 171 -0.92 7.27 26.26
C ASP A 171 -2.11 8.20 25.98
N PRO A 172 -2.89 8.61 27.01
CA PRO A 172 -4.09 9.41 26.83
C PRO A 172 -3.81 10.87 26.41
N THR A 173 -2.55 11.32 26.48
CA THR A 173 -2.16 12.69 26.12
C THR A 173 -1.61 12.74 24.70
N SER A 174 -0.74 11.79 24.33
CA SER A 174 -0.10 11.78 23.00
C SER A 174 -0.80 10.88 21.98
N GLY A 175 -1.65 9.94 22.40
CA GLY A 175 -2.25 8.94 21.50
C GLY A 175 -1.27 7.87 21.03
N LEU A 176 0.00 7.93 21.47
CA LEU A 176 1.05 6.99 21.13
C LEU A 176 0.98 5.71 21.94
N PHE A 177 1.51 4.62 21.37
CA PHE A 177 1.76 3.40 22.14
C PHE A 177 2.76 3.68 23.27
N LYS A 178 2.44 3.18 24.46
CA LYS A 178 3.35 3.25 25.61
C LYS A 178 4.55 2.35 25.38
N GLU A 179 5.74 2.88 25.68
CA GLU A 179 6.98 2.11 25.69
C GLU A 179 7.36 1.66 27.11
N PRO A 180 7.85 0.42 27.30
CA PRO A 180 7.95 -0.63 26.29
C PRO A 180 6.57 -1.17 25.88
N ARG A 181 6.39 -1.46 24.60
CA ARG A 181 5.16 -2.09 24.07
C ARG A 181 4.91 -3.45 24.73
N ASN A 182 3.64 -3.73 24.99
CA ASN A 182 3.20 -4.97 25.63
C ASN A 182 2.04 -5.64 24.86
N PRO A 183 2.24 -5.99 23.58
CA PRO A 183 1.22 -6.68 22.80
C PRO A 183 0.96 -8.08 23.35
N PHE A 184 -0.20 -8.66 23.01
CA PHE A 184 -0.50 -10.07 23.29
C PHE A 184 0.46 -11.00 22.56
N TRP A 185 0.81 -10.65 21.34
CA TRP A 185 1.85 -11.29 20.54
C TRP A 185 2.42 -10.29 19.54
N ASP A 186 3.65 -10.56 19.11
CA ASP A 186 4.36 -9.87 18.03
C ASP A 186 4.89 -10.94 17.06
N ALA A 187 4.54 -10.83 15.78
CA ALA A 187 4.86 -11.84 14.77
C ALA A 187 6.38 -11.98 14.53
N GLN A 188 7.11 -10.87 14.59
CA GLN A 188 8.56 -10.87 14.42
C GLN A 188 9.24 -11.57 15.60
N ASP A 189 8.81 -11.31 16.84
CA ASP A 189 9.29 -12.02 18.04
C ASP A 189 9.02 -13.54 17.97
N LYS A 190 7.94 -13.96 17.30
CA LYS A 190 7.63 -15.37 17.08
C LYS A 190 8.58 -16.00 16.08
N LEU A 191 8.78 -15.37 14.93
CA LEU A 191 9.61 -15.86 13.84
C LEU A 191 11.08 -16.01 14.24
N SER A 192 11.64 -15.02 14.94
CA SER A 192 13.05 -15.02 15.38
C SER A 192 13.32 -15.93 16.59
N SER A 193 12.27 -16.46 17.24
CA SER A 193 12.46 -17.32 18.41
C SER A 193 13.24 -18.62 18.08
N ALA A 194 14.19 -18.97 18.97
CA ALA A 194 15.10 -20.11 18.81
C ALA A 194 14.42 -21.50 18.72
N GLY A 195 13.11 -21.57 19.02
CA GLY A 195 12.30 -22.79 18.93
C GLY A 195 11.25 -22.78 17.82
N HIS A 196 11.13 -21.71 17.04
CA HIS A 196 10.13 -21.62 15.98
C HIS A 196 10.46 -22.57 14.83
N PRO A 197 9.47 -23.34 14.33
CA PRO A 197 9.66 -24.34 13.27
C PRO A 197 10.20 -23.71 11.97
N PRO A 198 10.66 -24.53 11.00
CA PRO A 198 10.94 -24.04 9.65
C PRO A 198 9.70 -23.33 9.07
N ARG A 199 9.91 -22.23 8.35
CA ARG A 199 8.79 -21.48 7.76
C ARG A 199 8.16 -22.30 6.65
N LYS A 200 6.88 -22.02 6.38
CA LYS A 200 6.17 -22.61 5.24
C LYS A 200 6.14 -21.58 4.13
N LEU A 201 7.15 -21.60 3.28
CA LEU A 201 7.27 -20.66 2.18
C LEU A 201 6.81 -21.32 0.87
N TYR A 202 6.08 -20.56 0.07
CA TYR A 202 5.52 -20.99 -1.20
C TYR A 202 5.84 -19.98 -2.30
N THR A 203 5.86 -20.46 -3.54
CA THR A 203 5.92 -19.60 -4.73
C THR A 203 5.19 -20.26 -5.90
N THR A 204 5.14 -19.56 -7.03
CA THR A 204 4.54 -20.04 -8.27
C THR A 204 5.64 -20.39 -9.26
N LEU A 205 5.64 -21.63 -9.74
CA LEU A 205 6.45 -22.04 -10.90
C LEU A 205 5.57 -22.82 -11.86
N SER A 206 5.61 -22.46 -13.15
CA SER A 206 4.81 -23.12 -14.19
C SER A 206 3.32 -23.21 -13.83
N ASP A 207 2.74 -22.08 -13.40
CA ASP A 207 1.32 -21.94 -13.01
C ASP A 207 0.88 -22.86 -11.86
N ALA A 208 1.83 -23.32 -11.04
CA ALA A 208 1.57 -24.19 -9.91
C ALA A 208 2.25 -23.65 -8.66
N ARG A 209 1.52 -23.75 -7.54
CA ARG A 209 2.08 -23.51 -6.21
C ARG A 209 3.09 -24.61 -5.87
N VAL A 210 4.31 -24.21 -5.60
CA VAL A 210 5.41 -25.06 -5.15
C VAL A 210 5.98 -24.55 -3.81
N ALA A 211 6.83 -25.35 -3.17
CA ALA A 211 7.58 -24.88 -2.00
C ALA A 211 8.65 -23.88 -2.46
N PHE A 212 8.84 -22.81 -1.70
CA PHE A 212 10.00 -21.93 -1.86
C PHE A 212 11.10 -22.46 -0.94
N ASP A 213 11.96 -23.32 -1.49
CA ASP A 213 13.08 -23.93 -0.79
C ASP A 213 14.26 -24.19 -1.75
N ALA A 214 15.45 -24.43 -1.18
CA ALA A 214 16.67 -24.71 -1.94
C ALA A 214 16.60 -26.02 -2.77
N ALA A 215 15.56 -26.83 -2.61
CA ALA A 215 15.35 -28.01 -3.45
C ALA A 215 14.53 -27.68 -4.71
N THR A 216 13.86 -26.54 -4.73
CA THR A 216 12.90 -26.14 -5.77
C THR A 216 13.36 -24.90 -6.54
N ILE A 217 14.01 -23.96 -5.87
CA ILE A 217 14.46 -22.68 -6.44
C ILE A 217 15.96 -22.73 -6.69
N ASP A 218 16.37 -22.41 -7.92
CA ASP A 218 17.77 -22.40 -8.33
C ASP A 218 18.22 -21.03 -8.87
N ALA A 219 19.45 -20.95 -9.38
CA ALA A 219 20.01 -19.72 -9.91
C ALA A 219 19.23 -19.12 -11.11
N VAL A 220 18.45 -19.93 -11.83
CA VAL A 220 17.66 -19.52 -13.00
C VAL A 220 16.45 -18.71 -12.56
N GLU A 221 15.67 -19.21 -11.58
CA GLU A 221 14.49 -18.49 -11.08
C GLU A 221 14.86 -17.14 -10.44
N LEU A 222 16.02 -17.07 -9.78
CA LEU A 222 16.51 -15.86 -9.13
C LEU A 222 17.29 -14.92 -10.08
N ASP A 223 17.40 -15.26 -11.37
CA ASP A 223 18.21 -14.56 -12.38
C ASP A 223 19.62 -14.18 -11.87
N LEU A 224 20.35 -15.19 -11.38
CA LEU A 224 21.70 -15.02 -10.86
C LEU A 224 22.73 -15.17 -11.97
N GLN A 225 23.52 -14.12 -12.14
CA GLN A 225 24.65 -14.08 -13.04
C GLN A 225 25.96 -14.25 -12.26
N ALA A 226 27.04 -14.69 -12.91
CA ALA A 226 28.35 -14.86 -12.25
C ALA A 226 28.90 -13.55 -11.65
N SER A 227 28.47 -12.39 -12.15
CA SER A 227 28.77 -11.07 -11.57
C SER A 227 28.14 -10.85 -10.20
N GLU A 228 27.05 -11.54 -9.88
CA GLU A 228 26.34 -11.39 -8.61
C GLU A 228 27.16 -11.90 -7.42
N LEU A 229 28.07 -12.87 -7.62
CA LEU A 229 28.89 -13.44 -6.55
C LEU A 229 29.75 -12.41 -5.80
N THR A 230 30.01 -11.26 -6.41
CA THR A 230 30.77 -10.16 -5.80
C THR A 230 29.89 -9.03 -5.27
N LEU A 231 28.57 -9.10 -5.44
CA LEU A 231 27.61 -8.04 -5.10
C LEU A 231 26.95 -8.22 -3.72
N TYR A 232 27.43 -9.19 -2.93
CA TYR A 232 27.10 -9.35 -1.51
C TYR A 232 28.33 -9.08 -0.59
N PRO A 233 29.12 -7.99 -0.81
CA PRO A 233 30.51 -7.91 -0.36
C PRO A 233 30.75 -7.53 1.12
N ASN A 234 29.80 -7.70 2.04
CA ASN A 234 29.99 -7.24 3.44
C ASN A 234 30.16 -8.35 4.48
N TYR A 235 30.37 -9.58 4.03
CA TYR A 235 30.53 -10.75 4.91
C TYR A 235 31.90 -11.41 4.68
N PRO A 236 33.00 -10.87 5.25
CA PRO A 236 34.35 -11.36 4.98
C PRO A 236 34.55 -12.85 5.30
N SER A 237 33.64 -13.44 6.08
CA SER A 237 33.57 -14.85 6.47
C SER A 237 32.89 -15.76 5.44
N VAL A 238 32.02 -15.22 4.57
CA VAL A 238 31.11 -16.00 3.73
C VAL A 238 31.42 -15.80 2.24
N SER A 239 31.71 -16.90 1.54
CA SER A 239 31.92 -16.89 0.09
C SER A 239 31.12 -18.01 -0.56
N PHE A 240 30.33 -17.68 -1.58
CA PHE A 240 29.62 -18.65 -2.39
C PHE A 240 30.49 -19.13 -3.55
N ALA A 241 30.53 -20.44 -3.78
CA ALA A 241 31.42 -21.04 -4.78
C ALA A 241 30.97 -20.78 -6.23
N ASP A 242 29.67 -20.71 -6.44
CA ASP A 242 29.00 -20.49 -7.72
C ASP A 242 27.59 -19.91 -7.48
N THR A 243 26.87 -19.63 -8.56
CA THR A 243 25.53 -19.03 -8.51
C THR A 243 24.50 -19.94 -7.86
N GLU A 244 24.67 -21.26 -7.88
CA GLU A 244 23.75 -22.18 -7.20
C GLU A 244 23.95 -22.14 -5.68
N ALA A 245 25.20 -22.12 -5.23
CA ALA A 245 25.48 -21.93 -3.80
C ALA A 245 24.95 -20.58 -3.30
N LEU A 246 24.99 -19.54 -4.14
CA LEU A 246 24.38 -18.25 -3.83
C LEU A 246 22.85 -18.34 -3.80
N ALA A 247 22.22 -19.07 -4.73
CA ALA A 247 20.77 -19.30 -4.73
C ALA A 247 20.32 -19.97 -3.43
N ASP A 248 21.00 -21.05 -3.02
CA ASP A 248 20.76 -21.72 -1.75
C ASP A 248 20.86 -20.74 -0.57
N GLY A 249 21.92 -19.93 -0.54
CA GLY A 249 22.13 -18.91 0.48
C GLY A 249 21.02 -17.85 0.51
N LEU A 250 20.57 -17.37 -0.65
CA LEU A 250 19.45 -16.42 -0.77
C LEU A 250 18.13 -17.02 -0.25
N VAL A 251 17.85 -18.26 -0.62
CA VAL A 251 16.65 -18.95 -0.15
C VAL A 251 16.69 -19.18 1.36
N GLU A 252 17.84 -19.60 1.90
CA GLU A 252 18.04 -19.74 3.35
C GLU A 252 17.92 -18.41 4.10
N PHE A 253 18.39 -17.31 3.51
CA PHE A 253 18.24 -15.96 4.08
C PHE A 253 16.77 -15.58 4.22
N LEU A 254 15.98 -15.85 3.18
CA LEU A 254 14.55 -15.56 3.15
C LEU A 254 13.75 -16.51 4.05
N ASP A 255 14.19 -17.76 4.24
CA ASP A 255 13.66 -18.66 5.28
C ASP A 255 13.98 -18.16 6.72
N GLY A 256 14.84 -17.14 6.84
CA GLY A 256 15.14 -16.44 8.09
C GLY A 256 16.47 -16.87 8.73
N ARG A 257 17.26 -17.71 8.07
CA ARG A 257 18.62 -18.03 8.53
C ARG A 257 19.56 -16.87 8.27
N ASP A 258 20.61 -16.78 9.07
CA ASP A 258 21.68 -15.83 8.82
C ASP A 258 22.74 -16.41 7.87
N SER A 259 22.30 -16.92 6.71
CA SER A 259 23.18 -17.56 5.71
C SER A 259 24.28 -16.64 5.17
N PHE A 260 24.15 -15.34 5.44
CA PHE A 260 25.09 -14.31 5.05
C PHE A 260 25.93 -13.79 6.22
N ASP A 261 25.81 -14.24 7.48
CA ASP A 261 26.60 -13.75 8.64
C ASP A 261 26.40 -12.23 8.88
N LYS A 262 25.14 -11.79 8.97
CA LYS A 262 24.76 -10.38 9.03
C LYS A 262 25.28 -9.67 10.26
N ASP A 263 25.33 -10.36 11.39
CA ASP A 263 25.87 -9.83 12.65
C ASP A 263 27.40 -10.01 12.80
N ILE A 264 28.03 -10.73 11.86
CA ILE A 264 29.47 -10.96 11.76
C ILE A 264 30.01 -11.72 12.99
N ASP A 265 29.22 -12.66 13.51
CA ASP A 265 29.62 -13.55 14.60
C ASP A 265 30.24 -14.88 14.10
N GLY A 266 30.09 -15.16 12.81
CA GLY A 266 30.66 -16.32 12.11
C GLY A 266 29.83 -17.61 12.21
N ASP A 267 28.68 -17.59 12.88
CA ASP A 267 27.62 -18.58 12.70
C ASP A 267 26.77 -18.14 11.49
N THR A 268 26.29 -19.11 10.71
CA THR A 268 25.42 -18.83 9.53
C THR A 268 24.19 -19.71 9.50
N ALA A 269 24.02 -20.52 10.55
CA ALA A 269 22.97 -21.52 10.66
C ALA A 269 21.89 -21.11 11.66
N GLU A 270 22.18 -20.10 12.48
CA GLU A 270 21.25 -19.43 13.37
C GLU A 270 20.25 -18.58 12.59
N LYS A 271 19.27 -18.07 13.34
CA LYS A 271 18.26 -17.18 12.79
C LYS A 271 18.73 -15.74 12.89
N ARG A 272 18.40 -14.97 11.86
CA ARG A 272 18.55 -13.52 11.89
C ARG A 272 17.76 -12.93 13.04
N GLU A 273 18.31 -11.87 13.64
CA GLU A 273 17.61 -11.08 14.66
C GLU A 273 16.25 -10.61 14.15
N PHE A 274 16.22 -10.11 12.91
CA PHE A 274 15.03 -9.69 12.19
C PHE A 274 14.78 -10.56 10.97
N VAL A 275 13.60 -11.20 10.91
CA VAL A 275 13.20 -12.10 9.82
C VAL A 275 12.11 -11.47 8.96
N LEU A 276 11.18 -10.76 9.59
CA LEU A 276 10.03 -10.11 8.97
C LEU A 276 10.43 -8.73 8.42
N GLY A 277 10.12 -8.49 7.14
CA GLY A 277 10.29 -7.19 6.51
C GLY A 277 9.17 -6.20 6.88
N ASP A 278 9.40 -4.94 6.54
CA ASP A 278 8.42 -3.86 6.74
C ASP A 278 7.15 -4.08 5.92
N MET A 279 6.02 -3.79 6.58
CA MET A 279 4.69 -3.73 5.97
C MET A 279 4.35 -2.27 5.69
N PHE A 280 5.07 -1.63 4.76
CA PHE A 280 5.06 -0.16 4.63
C PHE A 280 3.73 0.40 4.12
N HIS A 281 3.32 0.03 2.90
CA HIS A 281 2.08 0.53 2.32
C HIS A 281 0.92 -0.47 2.33
N SER A 282 1.19 -1.72 2.74
CA SER A 282 0.20 -2.78 2.79
C SER A 282 -0.62 -2.70 4.09
N ASP A 283 -1.93 -2.53 3.93
CA ASP A 283 -2.89 -2.62 5.03
C ASP A 283 -3.24 -4.10 5.31
N PRO A 284 -3.03 -4.65 6.52
CA PRO A 284 -3.39 -6.02 6.85
C PRO A 284 -4.90 -6.21 6.81
N ILE A 285 -5.33 -7.33 6.25
CA ILE A 285 -6.74 -7.76 6.27
C ILE A 285 -6.90 -8.98 7.17
N ALA A 286 -7.85 -8.91 8.09
CA ALA A 286 -8.22 -10.04 8.94
C ALA A 286 -9.40 -10.78 8.29
N VAL A 287 -9.24 -12.08 8.03
CA VAL A 287 -10.28 -12.94 7.46
C VAL A 287 -10.72 -13.94 8.50
N GLY A 288 -12.00 -13.91 8.83
CA GLY A 288 -12.67 -14.87 9.70
C GLY A 288 -13.87 -15.51 8.98
N PRO A 289 -14.91 -15.97 9.68
CA PRO A 289 -16.09 -16.61 9.08
C PRO A 289 -16.64 -15.89 7.84
N PRO A 290 -17.17 -16.63 6.85
CA PRO A 290 -17.83 -16.05 5.69
C PRO A 290 -18.92 -15.04 6.07
N SER A 291 -19.07 -14.00 5.25
CA SER A 291 -20.04 -12.93 5.50
C SER A 291 -21.48 -13.45 5.38
N LEU A 292 -22.41 -12.89 6.16
CA LEU A 292 -23.83 -13.23 6.04
C LEU A 292 -24.50 -12.63 4.80
N PHE A 293 -23.80 -11.77 4.04
CA PHE A 293 -24.35 -11.04 2.89
C PHE A 293 -24.98 -11.97 1.84
N LEU A 294 -24.28 -13.06 1.50
CA LEU A 294 -24.73 -14.02 0.49
C LEU A 294 -25.57 -15.17 1.07
N SER A 295 -25.98 -15.10 2.34
CA SER A 295 -26.71 -16.18 3.04
C SER A 295 -28.08 -16.53 2.44
N ARG A 296 -28.59 -15.72 1.53
CA ARG A 296 -29.82 -15.99 0.77
C ARG A 296 -29.61 -16.94 -0.41
N ASP A 297 -28.38 -17.11 -0.87
CA ASP A 297 -28.00 -18.09 -1.89
C ASP A 297 -27.92 -19.48 -1.24
N GLU A 298 -28.67 -20.46 -1.75
CA GLU A 298 -28.84 -21.78 -1.11
C GLU A 298 -27.54 -22.59 -1.03
N ALA A 299 -26.62 -22.43 -1.98
CA ALA A 299 -25.33 -23.11 -1.95
C ALA A 299 -24.36 -22.45 -0.97
N PHE A 300 -24.50 -21.13 -0.78
CA PHE A 300 -23.71 -20.35 0.16
C PHE A 300 -24.23 -20.50 1.60
N GLY A 301 -25.54 -20.41 1.83
CA GLY A 301 -26.20 -20.45 3.14
C GLY A 301 -27.55 -21.18 3.09
N PRO A 302 -28.22 -21.40 4.22
CA PRO A 302 -28.13 -20.64 5.47
C PRO A 302 -27.11 -21.20 6.50
N PRO A 303 -26.66 -20.39 7.49
CA PRO A 303 -25.57 -20.75 8.41
C PRO A 303 -25.81 -21.99 9.28
N HIS A 304 -27.07 -22.41 9.43
CA HIS A 304 -27.44 -23.59 10.21
C HIS A 304 -27.40 -24.89 9.40
N ASP A 305 -27.20 -24.81 8.09
CA ASP A 305 -27.05 -25.97 7.23
C ASP A 305 -25.57 -26.34 7.12
N PRO A 306 -25.11 -27.44 7.73
CA PRO A 306 -23.70 -27.85 7.71
C PRO A 306 -23.23 -28.30 6.32
N THR A 307 -24.14 -28.40 5.34
CA THR A 307 -23.80 -28.71 3.94
C THR A 307 -23.60 -27.46 3.09
N SER A 308 -24.02 -26.28 3.56
CA SER A 308 -23.78 -24.98 2.89
C SER A 308 -22.39 -24.41 3.19
N PHE A 309 -21.89 -23.50 2.35
CA PHE A 309 -20.56 -22.89 2.51
C PHE A 309 -20.40 -22.22 3.88
N LEU A 310 -21.40 -21.42 4.27
CA LEU A 310 -21.45 -20.70 5.53
C LEU A 310 -21.57 -21.65 6.74
N GLY A 311 -22.25 -22.79 6.59
CA GLY A 311 -22.29 -23.81 7.64
C GLY A 311 -20.97 -24.60 7.79
N GLN A 312 -20.24 -24.81 6.70
CA GLN A 312 -18.94 -25.50 6.71
C GLN A 312 -17.83 -24.60 7.26
N TYR A 313 -17.80 -23.32 6.87
CA TYR A 313 -16.71 -22.39 7.18
C TYR A 313 -17.09 -21.30 8.20
N GLY A 314 -18.31 -21.31 8.73
CA GLY A 314 -18.79 -20.35 9.75
C GLY A 314 -18.03 -20.38 11.08
N GLN A 315 -17.14 -21.36 11.27
CA GLN A 315 -16.27 -21.51 12.44
C GLN A 315 -14.79 -21.63 12.04
N ARG A 316 -14.40 -21.22 10.82
CA ARG A 316 -12.99 -21.32 10.39
C ARG A 316 -12.08 -20.47 11.27
N ASP A 317 -10.83 -20.90 11.40
CA ASP A 317 -9.80 -20.13 12.08
C ASP A 317 -9.57 -18.80 11.36
N ARG A 318 -9.34 -17.75 12.15
CA ARG A 318 -9.02 -16.41 11.66
C ARG A 318 -7.55 -16.31 11.30
N LYS A 319 -7.28 -15.64 10.19
CA LYS A 319 -5.93 -15.29 9.73
C LYS A 319 -5.85 -13.80 9.42
N ILE A 320 -4.65 -13.23 9.55
CA ILE A 320 -4.32 -11.90 9.03
C ILE A 320 -3.41 -12.06 7.84
N TYR A 321 -3.70 -11.38 6.74
CA TYR A 321 -2.87 -11.36 5.55
C TYR A 321 -2.34 -9.96 5.31
N VAL A 322 -1.06 -9.88 4.93
CA VAL A 322 -0.38 -8.60 4.71
C VAL A 322 0.82 -8.80 3.80
N GLY A 323 1.02 -7.88 2.87
CA GLY A 323 2.23 -7.83 2.06
C GLY A 323 3.39 -7.21 2.83
N ALA A 324 4.59 -7.73 2.64
CA ALA A 324 5.81 -7.18 3.20
C ALA A 324 6.92 -7.03 2.15
N ASN A 325 7.82 -6.09 2.43
CA ASN A 325 8.98 -5.80 1.59
C ASN A 325 10.18 -6.72 1.87
N ASP A 326 9.93 -7.91 2.41
CA ASP A 326 10.85 -9.05 2.40
C ASP A 326 10.57 -10.03 1.25
N GLY A 327 9.68 -9.66 0.32
CA GLY A 327 9.35 -10.45 -0.86
C GLY A 327 8.02 -11.20 -0.79
N MET A 328 7.33 -11.17 0.36
CA MET A 328 6.25 -12.12 0.65
C MET A 328 4.91 -11.48 1.00
N LEU A 329 3.83 -12.14 0.57
CA LEU A 329 2.54 -12.07 1.24
C LEU A 329 2.56 -13.04 2.43
N HIS A 330 2.38 -12.52 3.64
CA HIS A 330 2.33 -13.33 4.86
C HIS A 330 0.90 -13.62 5.29
N ALA A 331 0.71 -14.76 5.94
CA ALA A 331 -0.48 -15.07 6.71
C ALA A 331 -0.13 -15.40 8.16
N PHE A 332 -0.76 -14.74 9.12
CA PHE A 332 -0.53 -14.95 10.56
C PHE A 332 -1.80 -15.45 11.26
N ASN A 333 -1.63 -16.28 12.29
CA ASN A 333 -2.73 -16.76 13.12
C ASN A 333 -3.34 -15.63 13.96
N SER A 334 -4.63 -15.34 13.76
CA SER A 334 -5.37 -14.28 14.46
C SER A 334 -6.61 -14.75 15.21
N GLY A 335 -6.70 -16.07 15.46
CA GLY A 335 -7.65 -16.63 16.42
C GLY A 335 -8.29 -17.94 15.97
N GLY A 336 -8.40 -18.90 16.89
CA GLY A 336 -9.15 -20.15 16.68
C GLY A 336 -10.58 -20.05 17.22
N PHE A 337 -11.52 -20.77 16.59
CA PHE A 337 -12.89 -20.87 17.13
C PHE A 337 -12.93 -21.82 18.34
N ASN A 338 -13.47 -21.33 19.45
CA ASN A 338 -13.67 -22.07 20.68
C ASN A 338 -15.18 -22.18 20.97
N ALA A 339 -15.67 -23.40 21.16
CA ALA A 339 -17.07 -23.62 21.51
C ALA A 339 -17.33 -23.33 23.00
N GLY A 340 -18.42 -22.62 23.29
CA GLY A 340 -18.86 -22.30 24.66
C GLY A 340 -18.58 -20.85 25.05
N ASP A 341 -18.49 -20.63 26.36
CA ASP A 341 -18.41 -19.32 26.98
C ASP A 341 -16.97 -18.79 27.01
N ASN A 342 -16.76 -17.53 26.67
CA ASN A 342 -15.44 -16.93 26.73
C ASN A 342 -15.07 -16.63 28.19
N PRO A 343 -14.01 -17.26 28.75
CA PRO A 343 -13.63 -17.00 30.14
C PRO A 343 -13.12 -15.57 30.38
N ALA A 344 -12.85 -14.79 29.31
CA ALA A 344 -12.38 -13.42 29.38
C ALA A 344 -13.49 -12.36 29.40
N THR A 345 -14.75 -12.73 29.14
CA THR A 345 -15.89 -11.81 29.12
C THR A 345 -16.89 -12.17 30.23
N PRO A 346 -17.68 -11.19 30.70
CA PRO A 346 -18.75 -11.43 31.67
C PRO A 346 -20.06 -11.91 31.03
N GLU A 347 -20.14 -11.87 29.70
CA GLU A 347 -21.28 -12.26 28.88
C GLU A 347 -21.26 -13.76 28.66
N THR A 348 -22.44 -14.39 28.51
CA THR A 348 -22.50 -15.82 28.19
C THR A 348 -22.58 -16.01 26.68
N GLU A 349 -21.49 -16.42 26.04
CA GLU A 349 -21.47 -16.70 24.60
C GLU A 349 -21.69 -18.18 24.26
N ASN A 350 -22.07 -18.44 23.00
CA ASN A 350 -22.22 -19.81 22.46
C ASN A 350 -21.10 -20.15 21.46
N GLY A 351 -19.92 -19.61 21.70
CA GLY A 351 -18.74 -19.69 20.84
C GLY A 351 -18.02 -18.35 20.80
N TYR A 352 -16.69 -18.40 20.87
CA TYR A 352 -15.83 -17.21 20.81
C TYR A 352 -14.55 -17.52 20.06
N TYR A 353 -13.84 -16.47 19.65
CA TYR A 353 -12.50 -16.58 19.09
C TYR A 353 -11.48 -16.07 20.10
N ASP A 354 -10.35 -16.75 20.21
CA ASP A 354 -9.19 -16.17 20.89
C ASP A 354 -8.48 -15.15 19.97
N LEU A 355 -7.46 -14.47 20.51
CA LEU A 355 -6.69 -13.46 19.78
C LEU A 355 -5.63 -14.07 18.84
N GLY A 356 -5.53 -15.41 18.78
CA GLY A 356 -4.44 -16.09 18.10
C GLY A 356 -3.10 -15.96 18.84
N ASP A 357 -2.05 -16.43 18.19
CA ASP A 357 -0.69 -16.47 18.73
C ASP A 357 0.34 -15.73 17.87
N GLY A 358 -0.08 -15.17 16.73
CA GLY A 358 0.81 -14.46 15.79
C GLY A 358 1.79 -15.38 15.06
N GLU A 359 1.63 -16.70 15.13
CA GLU A 359 2.48 -17.63 14.38
C GLU A 359 2.19 -17.51 12.86
N GLU A 360 3.25 -17.51 12.06
CA GLU A 360 3.15 -17.46 10.61
C GLU A 360 2.59 -18.79 10.07
N ALA A 361 1.44 -18.72 9.42
CA ALA A 361 0.83 -19.86 8.73
C ALA A 361 1.54 -20.17 7.41
N PHE A 362 1.91 -19.13 6.65
CA PHE A 362 2.75 -19.22 5.46
C PHE A 362 3.31 -17.84 5.06
N GLY A 363 4.37 -17.86 4.25
CA GLY A 363 4.79 -16.74 3.39
C GLY A 363 4.70 -17.16 1.92
N TYR A 364 4.19 -16.28 1.04
CA TYR A 364 4.03 -16.56 -0.39
C TYR A 364 4.79 -15.51 -1.20
N VAL A 365 5.76 -15.97 -1.99
CA VAL A 365 6.52 -15.16 -2.94
C VAL A 365 5.85 -15.29 -4.31
N PRO A 366 5.31 -14.20 -4.90
CA PRO A 366 4.82 -14.24 -6.27
C PRO A 366 5.90 -14.66 -7.27
N GLY A 367 5.57 -15.50 -8.25
CA GLY A 367 6.54 -16.06 -9.20
C GLY A 367 7.26 -14.99 -10.02
N PHE A 368 6.54 -13.95 -10.44
CA PHE A 368 7.06 -12.79 -11.18
C PHE A 368 8.01 -11.88 -10.37
N LEU A 369 8.26 -12.18 -9.10
CA LEU A 369 9.12 -11.39 -8.21
C LEU A 369 10.43 -12.12 -7.86
N LEU A 370 10.57 -13.40 -8.23
CA LEU A 370 11.71 -14.24 -7.86
C LEU A 370 13.07 -13.63 -8.24
N ASP A 371 13.15 -13.00 -9.41
CA ASP A 371 14.38 -12.39 -9.93
C ASP A 371 14.84 -11.13 -9.17
N GLN A 372 13.94 -10.51 -8.39
CA GLN A 372 14.23 -9.32 -7.57
C GLN A 372 14.67 -9.64 -6.14
N LEU A 373 14.45 -10.87 -5.67
CA LEU A 373 14.80 -11.28 -4.30
C LEU A 373 16.30 -11.20 -4.02
N LYS A 374 17.13 -11.29 -5.07
CA LYS A 374 18.58 -11.14 -5.01
C LYS A 374 19.05 -9.79 -4.45
N TYR A 375 18.19 -8.78 -4.39
CA TYR A 375 18.53 -7.47 -3.83
C TYR A 375 18.33 -7.37 -2.31
N ILE A 376 17.53 -8.25 -1.71
CA ILE A 376 17.17 -8.17 -0.28
C ILE A 376 18.39 -8.24 0.65
N PRO A 377 19.35 -9.18 0.48
CA PRO A 377 20.49 -9.29 1.39
C PRO A 377 21.68 -8.40 0.97
N ARG A 378 21.50 -7.53 -0.03
CA ARG A 378 22.51 -6.54 -0.37
C ARG A 378 22.36 -5.41 0.65
N ASN A 379 23.36 -5.23 1.50
CA ASN A 379 23.45 -4.10 2.44
C ASN A 379 23.62 -2.78 1.67
N ILE A 380 22.57 -2.38 0.93
CA ILE A 380 22.45 -1.17 0.13
C ILE A 380 21.17 -0.46 0.56
N PRO A 381 21.12 0.89 0.49
CA PRO A 381 19.89 1.62 0.77
C PRO A 381 18.71 1.11 -0.07
N ARG A 382 17.49 1.19 0.49
CA ARG A 382 16.24 0.76 -0.14
C ARG A 382 16.10 1.34 -1.55
N GLN A 383 16.11 0.46 -2.55
CA GLN A 383 15.88 0.79 -3.97
C GLN A 383 14.70 0.02 -4.57
N TYR A 384 14.32 -1.09 -3.95
CA TYR A 384 13.32 -2.03 -4.45
C TYR A 384 12.23 -2.24 -3.40
N TYR A 385 10.99 -2.27 -3.85
CA TYR A 385 9.85 -2.73 -3.07
C TYR A 385 9.44 -4.11 -3.57
N TYR A 386 8.60 -4.79 -2.81
CA TYR A 386 8.18 -6.14 -3.16
C TYR A 386 6.66 -6.29 -3.06
N VAL A 387 6.14 -7.11 -2.14
CA VAL A 387 4.69 -7.24 -1.94
C VAL A 387 4.22 -6.06 -1.07
N ASP A 388 4.14 -4.88 -1.66
CA ASP A 388 3.84 -3.63 -0.95
C ASP A 388 2.37 -3.18 -1.08
N GLY A 389 1.58 -3.87 -1.92
CA GLY A 389 0.15 -3.62 -2.09
C GLY A 389 -0.69 -4.14 -0.92
N SER A 390 -1.79 -3.46 -0.61
CA SER A 390 -2.79 -3.97 0.33
C SER A 390 -3.57 -5.14 -0.28
N PRO A 391 -3.73 -6.27 0.43
CA PRO A 391 -4.59 -7.36 -0.02
C PRO A 391 -6.08 -6.99 0.07
N SER A 392 -6.86 -7.49 -0.89
CA SER A 392 -8.33 -7.51 -0.88
C SER A 392 -8.82 -8.95 -0.76
N ALA A 393 -9.87 -9.21 0.02
CA ALA A 393 -10.47 -10.54 0.10
C ALA A 393 -11.99 -10.49 -0.08
N ALA A 394 -12.56 -11.54 -0.69
CA ALA A 394 -13.99 -11.71 -0.79
C ALA A 394 -14.43 -13.18 -0.83
N ASP A 395 -15.66 -13.47 -0.37
CA ASP A 395 -16.33 -14.74 -0.69
C ASP A 395 -16.90 -14.66 -2.11
N VAL A 396 -16.49 -15.59 -2.97
CA VAL A 396 -16.80 -15.61 -4.40
C VAL A 396 -17.30 -16.98 -4.83
N TRP A 397 -18.13 -17.02 -5.85
CA TRP A 397 -18.53 -18.28 -6.50
C TRP A 397 -17.66 -18.51 -7.74
N LEU A 398 -16.95 -19.63 -7.76
CA LEU A 398 -16.03 -20.06 -8.82
C LEU A 398 -16.64 -21.26 -9.53
N PRO A 399 -17.45 -21.04 -10.58
CA PRO A 399 -18.13 -22.13 -11.27
C PRO A 399 -17.13 -23.13 -11.87
N SER A 400 -17.45 -24.41 -11.81
CA SER A 400 -16.63 -25.46 -12.42
C SER A 400 -16.59 -25.40 -13.96
N SER A 401 -17.54 -24.67 -14.57
CA SER A 401 -17.63 -24.38 -16.00
C SER A 401 -18.31 -23.03 -16.25
N PRO A 402 -17.89 -22.24 -17.24
CA PRO A 402 -18.52 -20.95 -17.61
C PRO A 402 -19.97 -21.04 -18.09
N THR A 403 -20.57 -22.23 -18.11
CA THR A 403 -21.95 -22.50 -18.52
C THR A 403 -22.77 -23.16 -17.43
N ASP A 404 -22.20 -23.34 -16.23
CA ASP A 404 -22.89 -23.94 -15.10
C ASP A 404 -23.88 -22.94 -14.49
N PRO A 405 -25.20 -23.18 -14.53
CA PRO A 405 -26.17 -22.30 -13.91
C PRO A 405 -26.45 -22.68 -12.45
N SER A 406 -25.90 -23.79 -11.95
CA SER A 406 -26.26 -24.39 -10.67
C SER A 406 -25.11 -24.28 -9.68
N LYS A 407 -25.22 -23.35 -8.73
CA LYS A 407 -24.19 -23.20 -7.72
C LYS A 407 -24.10 -24.42 -6.82
N GLU A 408 -22.91 -24.94 -6.63
CA GLU A 408 -22.62 -25.97 -5.63
C GLU A 408 -21.81 -25.36 -4.46
N THR A 409 -21.98 -25.89 -3.25
CA THR A 409 -21.24 -25.38 -2.08
C THR A 409 -19.73 -25.44 -2.25
N VAL A 410 -19.24 -26.46 -2.97
CA VAL A 410 -17.82 -26.68 -3.27
C VAL A 410 -17.22 -25.61 -4.20
N GLU A 411 -18.05 -24.88 -4.93
CA GLU A 411 -17.64 -23.82 -5.85
C GLU A 411 -17.50 -22.45 -5.16
N TRP A 412 -18.05 -22.30 -3.96
CA TRP A 412 -17.83 -21.10 -3.16
C TRP A 412 -16.44 -21.14 -2.52
N ALA A 413 -15.71 -20.04 -2.61
CA ALA A 413 -14.38 -19.89 -2.02
C ALA A 413 -14.23 -18.49 -1.42
N THR A 414 -13.40 -18.34 -0.39
CA THR A 414 -12.87 -17.05 0.02
C THR A 414 -11.55 -16.83 -0.70
N VAL A 415 -11.51 -15.81 -1.55
CA VAL A 415 -10.37 -15.50 -2.39
C VAL A 415 -9.73 -14.20 -1.92
N LEU A 416 -8.41 -14.19 -1.91
CA LEU A 416 -7.57 -13.02 -1.65
C LEU A 416 -6.79 -12.65 -2.91
N ILE A 417 -6.74 -11.37 -3.23
CA ILE A 417 -5.87 -10.81 -4.26
C ILE A 417 -4.98 -9.75 -3.64
N THR A 418 -3.68 -9.78 -3.95
CA THR A 418 -2.74 -8.73 -3.56
C THR A 418 -1.96 -8.23 -4.78
N GLY A 419 -1.68 -6.92 -4.80
CA GLY A 419 -0.74 -6.31 -5.74
C GLY A 419 0.64 -6.10 -5.10
N LEU A 420 1.56 -5.56 -5.89
CA LEU A 420 2.92 -5.19 -5.50
C LEU A 420 3.12 -3.69 -5.28
N ARG A 421 2.21 -2.84 -5.76
CA ARG A 421 2.38 -1.38 -5.72
C ARG A 421 3.70 -0.98 -6.40
N GLN A 422 4.61 -0.27 -5.74
CA GLN A 422 5.94 0.08 -6.27
C GLN A 422 6.86 -1.12 -6.47
N GLY A 423 6.53 -2.30 -5.92
CA GLY A 423 7.32 -3.50 -6.13
C GLY A 423 7.18 -4.10 -7.52
N GLY A 424 6.16 -3.70 -8.29
CA GLY A 424 6.07 -4.06 -9.70
C GLY A 424 4.67 -4.28 -10.25
N SER A 425 4.65 -4.91 -11.42
CA SER A 425 3.48 -5.02 -12.29
C SER A 425 2.86 -6.41 -12.22
N GLY A 426 2.27 -6.77 -11.08
CA GLY A 426 1.58 -8.06 -10.96
C GLY A 426 0.58 -8.16 -9.81
N TYR A 427 -0.40 -9.03 -9.96
CA TYR A 427 -1.35 -9.44 -8.92
C TYR A 427 -1.26 -10.95 -8.68
N LEU A 428 -1.35 -11.34 -7.41
CA LEU A 428 -1.43 -12.73 -6.97
C LEU A 428 -2.83 -13.01 -6.41
N ALA A 429 -3.50 -14.05 -6.90
CA ALA A 429 -4.80 -14.51 -6.39
C ALA A 429 -4.71 -15.91 -5.74
N LEU A 430 -5.21 -16.01 -4.50
CA LEU A 430 -5.18 -17.22 -3.68
C LEU A 430 -6.58 -17.57 -3.16
N ASP A 431 -6.93 -18.85 -3.18
CA ASP A 431 -8.02 -19.40 -2.38
C ASP A 431 -7.50 -19.66 -0.96
N ILE A 432 -8.09 -18.92 -0.01
CA ILE A 432 -7.77 -18.91 1.41
C ILE A 432 -8.92 -19.45 2.27
N THR A 433 -9.85 -20.18 1.67
CA THR A 433 -11.11 -20.63 2.31
C THR A 433 -10.87 -21.43 3.58
N ASP A 434 -9.96 -22.40 3.52
CA ASP A 434 -9.74 -23.41 4.56
C ASP A 434 -8.27 -23.47 4.98
N PRO A 435 -7.89 -22.76 6.06
CA PRO A 435 -6.53 -22.79 6.61
C PRO A 435 -6.02 -24.18 7.04
N GLY A 436 -6.90 -25.17 7.20
CA GLY A 436 -6.56 -26.54 7.55
C GLY A 436 -6.44 -27.49 6.35
N ALA A 437 -6.73 -27.03 5.13
CA ALA A 437 -6.79 -27.89 3.96
C ALA A 437 -5.40 -28.35 3.49
N SER A 438 -5.20 -29.67 3.43
CA SER A 438 -4.03 -30.30 2.80
C SER A 438 -4.29 -30.77 1.35
N GLY A 439 -5.54 -30.68 0.88
CA GLY A 439 -5.98 -31.04 -0.47
C GLY A 439 -7.49 -30.86 -0.61
N GLY A 440 -8.06 -31.28 -1.74
CA GLY A 440 -9.49 -31.10 -2.04
C GLY A 440 -9.77 -29.78 -2.77
N PRO A 441 -11.03 -29.31 -2.77
CA PRO A 441 -11.42 -28.15 -3.56
C PRO A 441 -10.69 -26.86 -3.20
N HIS A 442 -10.46 -26.63 -1.90
CA HIS A 442 -9.78 -25.44 -1.36
C HIS A 442 -8.34 -25.70 -0.91
N GLY A 443 -7.80 -26.87 -1.26
CA GLY A 443 -6.48 -27.31 -0.80
C GLY A 443 -5.53 -27.65 -1.94
N PRO A 444 -4.22 -27.70 -1.66
CA PRO A 444 -3.59 -27.39 -0.37
C PRO A 444 -3.61 -25.89 -0.05
N TYR A 445 -3.67 -25.52 1.24
CA TYR A 445 -3.72 -24.12 1.70
C TYR A 445 -2.34 -23.45 1.73
N PRO A 446 -2.20 -22.18 1.30
CA PRO A 446 -3.15 -21.46 0.45
C PRO A 446 -3.14 -22.07 -0.96
N LYS A 447 -4.27 -22.08 -1.66
CA LYS A 447 -4.34 -22.65 -3.01
C LYS A 447 -4.13 -21.53 -4.03
N LEU A 448 -3.16 -21.68 -4.93
CA LEU A 448 -2.97 -20.75 -6.05
C LEU A 448 -4.18 -20.83 -6.99
N LEU A 449 -4.74 -19.67 -7.34
CA LEU A 449 -5.72 -19.54 -8.42
C LEU A 449 -5.03 -19.11 -9.70
N TRP A 450 -4.38 -17.96 -9.68
CA TRP A 450 -3.67 -17.39 -10.81
C TRP A 450 -2.72 -16.28 -10.35
N GLU A 451 -1.74 -16.00 -11.20
CA GLU A 451 -0.96 -14.76 -11.20
C GLU A 451 -1.34 -13.97 -12.45
N PHE A 452 -1.28 -12.65 -12.37
CA PHE A 452 -1.62 -11.75 -13.48
C PHE A 452 -0.54 -10.68 -13.59
N ASP A 453 0.11 -10.56 -14.73
CA ASP A 453 1.23 -9.63 -14.94
C ASP A 453 1.23 -8.93 -16.31
N GLU A 454 2.35 -8.33 -16.70
CA GLU A 454 2.51 -7.64 -17.98
C GLU A 454 2.41 -8.54 -19.22
N THR A 455 2.46 -9.88 -19.04
CA THR A 455 2.24 -10.85 -20.11
C THR A 455 0.75 -11.05 -20.43
N ASP A 456 -0.13 -10.78 -19.48
CA ASP A 456 -1.59 -10.89 -19.62
C ASP A 456 -2.23 -9.60 -20.14
N ALA A 457 -1.73 -8.44 -19.69
CA ALA A 457 -2.26 -7.13 -20.05
C ALA A 457 -1.22 -6.00 -19.92
N PRO A 458 -1.42 -4.86 -20.61
CA PRO A 458 -0.52 -3.70 -20.47
C PRO A 458 -0.75 -2.98 -19.13
N ILE A 459 -0.27 -3.56 -18.04
CA ILE A 459 -0.29 -2.97 -16.70
C ILE A 459 1.06 -2.36 -16.33
N GLY A 460 1.02 -1.42 -15.39
CA GLY A 460 2.19 -0.88 -14.71
C GLY A 460 2.26 -1.36 -13.26
N GLU A 461 3.00 -0.61 -12.45
CA GLU A 461 3.06 -0.82 -11.01
C GLU A 461 1.66 -0.85 -10.41
N THR A 462 1.35 -1.88 -9.63
CA THR A 462 -0.01 -2.21 -9.19
C THR A 462 -0.47 -1.38 -7.98
N TRP A 463 -0.53 -0.06 -8.18
CA TRP A 463 -0.98 0.91 -7.16
C TRP A 463 -2.48 0.85 -6.91
N SER A 464 -3.25 0.44 -7.91
CA SER A 464 -4.68 0.21 -7.80
C SER A 464 -4.94 -1.05 -6.96
N GLU A 465 -5.70 -0.93 -5.89
CA GLU A 465 -6.17 -2.10 -5.16
C GLU A 465 -7.26 -2.82 -5.99
N PRO A 466 -7.29 -4.15 -6.04
CA PRO A 466 -8.31 -4.89 -6.79
C PRO A 466 -9.64 -4.87 -6.04
N VAL A 467 -10.72 -4.57 -6.75
CA VAL A 467 -12.09 -4.64 -6.21
C VAL A 467 -12.78 -5.90 -6.69
N ILE A 468 -13.13 -6.79 -5.77
CA ILE A 468 -13.82 -8.04 -6.08
C ILE A 468 -15.33 -7.81 -6.09
N THR A 469 -15.99 -8.19 -7.18
CA THR A 469 -17.43 -8.01 -7.40
C THR A 469 -17.99 -9.09 -8.31
N ARG A 470 -19.26 -8.99 -8.68
CA ARG A 470 -19.89 -9.85 -9.69
C ARG A 470 -20.70 -9.06 -10.71
N VAL A 471 -20.69 -9.57 -11.93
CA VAL A 471 -21.35 -8.98 -13.10
C VAL A 471 -22.29 -9.98 -13.76
N LYS A 472 -23.24 -9.48 -14.55
CA LYS A 472 -24.16 -10.31 -15.34
C LYS A 472 -23.62 -10.46 -16.75
N LEU A 473 -23.45 -11.70 -17.21
CA LEU A 473 -23.01 -12.03 -18.57
C LEU A 473 -24.08 -12.86 -19.29
N LYS A 474 -24.11 -12.77 -20.61
CA LYS A 474 -24.98 -13.61 -21.44
C LYS A 474 -24.45 -15.03 -21.55
N ALA A 475 -25.28 -16.04 -21.29
CA ALA A 475 -24.92 -17.46 -21.42
C ALA A 475 -25.02 -17.99 -22.88
N GLY A 476 -24.50 -17.24 -23.84
CA GLY A 476 -24.48 -17.60 -25.27
C GLY A 476 -25.66 -17.10 -26.11
N SER A 477 -25.69 -17.46 -27.40
CA SER A 477 -26.57 -16.85 -28.42
C SER A 477 -28.06 -17.21 -28.32
N SER A 478 -28.44 -18.17 -27.48
CA SER A 478 -29.83 -18.60 -27.25
C SER A 478 -30.40 -18.09 -25.92
N ASP A 479 -29.62 -17.35 -25.14
CA ASP A 479 -30.02 -16.85 -23.84
C ASP A 479 -30.90 -15.59 -23.97
N LEU A 480 -31.94 -15.50 -23.13
CA LEU A 480 -32.97 -14.45 -23.13
C LEU A 480 -32.68 -13.34 -22.12
N CYS A 481 -31.46 -13.24 -21.61
CA CYS A 481 -31.03 -12.14 -20.75
C CYS A 481 -31.24 -10.77 -21.40
N GLY A 482 -32.14 -9.97 -20.85
CA GLY A 482 -32.32 -8.56 -21.21
C GLY A 482 -33.78 -8.10 -21.36
N PHE A 483 -33.99 -6.84 -20.95
CA PHE A 483 -35.14 -5.91 -20.91
C PHE A 483 -36.54 -6.22 -21.50
N VAL A 484 -36.78 -7.24 -22.33
CA VAL A 484 -37.92 -7.22 -23.26
C VAL A 484 -39.22 -7.81 -22.70
N THR A 485 -39.24 -8.72 -21.73
CA THR A 485 -40.51 -9.17 -21.12
C THR A 485 -40.25 -9.83 -19.77
N THR A 486 -41.22 -9.75 -18.85
CA THR A 486 -41.25 -10.22 -17.45
C THR A 486 -40.94 -11.71 -17.18
N ASP A 487 -40.29 -12.42 -18.09
CA ASP A 487 -39.83 -13.80 -17.99
C ASP A 487 -38.35 -13.87 -18.44
N ASP A 488 -37.45 -13.17 -17.73
CA ASP A 488 -36.01 -13.21 -17.98
C ASP A 488 -35.49 -14.66 -17.79
N GLY A 489 -34.73 -15.15 -18.77
CA GLY A 489 -33.91 -16.35 -18.57
C GLY A 489 -32.78 -16.09 -17.56
N PRO A 490 -32.18 -17.12 -16.94
CA PRO A 490 -31.14 -16.93 -15.94
C PRO A 490 -29.85 -16.43 -16.58
N CYS A 491 -29.42 -15.21 -16.24
CA CYS A 491 -28.12 -14.70 -16.66
C CYS A 491 -26.98 -15.41 -15.95
N ARG A 492 -25.83 -15.49 -16.64
CA ARG A 492 -24.62 -16.02 -16.03
C ARG A 492 -24.06 -14.99 -15.06
N GLU A 493 -24.01 -15.36 -13.79
CA GLU A 493 -23.21 -14.63 -12.78
C GLU A 493 -21.73 -14.92 -13.03
N GLN A 494 -20.90 -13.89 -13.02
CA GLN A 494 -19.45 -14.03 -13.08
C GLN A 494 -18.83 -13.17 -11.99
N TRP A 495 -18.05 -13.78 -11.11
CA TRP A 495 -17.22 -13.05 -10.17
C TRP A 495 -15.97 -12.54 -10.88
N VAL A 496 -15.62 -11.28 -10.60
CA VAL A 496 -14.53 -10.55 -11.25
C VAL A 496 -13.73 -9.72 -10.25
N ALA A 497 -12.46 -9.47 -10.57
CA ALA A 497 -11.66 -8.41 -9.99
C ALA A 497 -11.58 -7.24 -10.98
N ILE A 498 -11.81 -6.02 -10.49
CA ILE A 498 -11.69 -4.79 -11.29
C ILE A 498 -10.57 -3.91 -10.69
N PHE A 499 -9.64 -3.48 -11.53
CA PHE A 499 -8.53 -2.61 -11.14
C PHE A 499 -8.10 -1.68 -12.28
N GLY A 500 -7.49 -0.54 -11.91
CA GLY A 500 -6.83 0.37 -12.84
C GLY A 500 -5.52 -0.23 -13.38
N GLY A 501 -5.05 0.29 -14.51
CA GLY A 501 -3.84 -0.17 -15.17
C GLY A 501 -2.56 0.04 -14.36
N GLY A 502 -2.60 0.82 -13.28
CA GLY A 502 -1.49 1.03 -12.37
C GLY A 502 -0.72 2.31 -12.67
N TYR A 503 0.51 2.38 -12.16
CA TYR A 503 1.40 3.52 -12.28
C TYR A 503 2.58 3.23 -13.20
N ARG A 504 2.95 4.21 -14.01
CA ARG A 504 4.26 4.27 -14.67
C ARG A 504 4.71 5.72 -14.77
N GLU A 505 6.01 5.94 -14.71
CA GLU A 505 6.57 7.29 -14.85
C GLU A 505 6.22 7.91 -16.21
N ASP A 506 6.22 7.13 -17.30
CA ASP A 506 5.90 7.60 -18.65
C ASP A 506 4.41 7.95 -18.87
N GLY A 507 3.54 7.55 -17.94
CA GLY A 507 2.13 7.93 -17.91
C GLY A 507 1.78 8.96 -16.83
N ASN A 508 2.76 9.44 -16.06
CA ASN A 508 2.58 10.49 -15.07
C ASN A 508 2.90 11.86 -15.69
N PRO A 509 1.91 12.74 -15.90
CA PRO A 509 2.13 14.00 -16.61
C PRO A 509 2.91 15.05 -15.82
N ASN A 510 3.12 14.84 -14.53
CA ASN A 510 3.87 15.75 -13.65
C ASN A 510 5.36 15.38 -13.53
N THR A 511 5.84 14.35 -14.23
CA THR A 511 7.25 13.93 -14.19
C THR A 511 7.98 14.28 -15.49
N ALA A 512 9.31 14.33 -15.41
CA ALA A 512 10.16 14.51 -16.59
C ALA A 512 10.09 13.33 -17.57
N GLY A 513 9.69 12.14 -17.10
CA GLY A 513 9.56 10.92 -17.90
C GLY A 513 8.28 10.86 -18.76
N TYR A 514 7.33 11.77 -18.57
CA TYR A 514 6.05 11.76 -19.28
C TYR A 514 6.18 11.72 -20.80
N VAL A 515 5.43 10.81 -21.45
CA VAL A 515 5.31 10.76 -22.90
C VAL A 515 3.95 11.30 -23.33
N SER A 516 3.91 12.55 -23.80
CA SER A 516 2.67 13.26 -24.14
C SER A 516 2.04 12.89 -25.49
N ASP A 517 2.84 12.34 -26.41
CA ASP A 517 2.43 12.04 -27.78
C ASP A 517 2.28 10.53 -27.97
N PRO A 518 1.04 10.02 -28.18
CA PRO A 518 0.80 8.60 -28.42
C PRO A 518 1.40 8.08 -29.74
N THR A 519 1.92 8.95 -30.61
CA THR A 519 2.66 8.55 -31.81
C THR A 519 4.16 8.39 -31.59
N SER A 520 4.65 8.71 -30.38
CA SER A 520 6.06 8.54 -29.99
C SER A 520 6.46 7.06 -29.96
N ALA A 521 7.70 6.75 -30.34
CA ALA A 521 8.24 5.39 -30.21
C ALA A 521 8.49 4.98 -28.74
N ALA A 522 8.49 5.94 -27.81
CA ALA A 522 8.56 5.70 -26.37
C ALA A 522 7.17 5.54 -25.73
N TRP A 523 6.09 5.70 -26.49
CA TRP A 523 4.74 5.48 -25.97
C TRP A 523 4.50 4.00 -25.67
N THR A 524 3.82 3.75 -24.57
CA THR A 524 3.28 2.44 -24.20
C THR A 524 1.84 2.62 -23.75
N ASP A 525 1.01 1.64 -24.02
CA ASP A 525 -0.35 1.56 -23.48
C ASP A 525 -0.35 1.06 -22.02
N ALA A 526 0.82 0.60 -21.53
CA ALA A 526 0.97 0.14 -20.16
C ALA A 526 0.52 1.23 -19.16
N SER A 527 -0.24 0.82 -18.14
CA SER A 527 -0.88 1.68 -17.13
C SER A 527 -2.08 2.52 -17.55
N LYS A 528 -2.42 2.57 -18.85
CA LYS A 528 -3.47 3.45 -19.40
C LYS A 528 -4.74 2.68 -19.69
N GLY A 529 -5.38 2.18 -18.63
CA GLY A 529 -6.57 1.36 -18.79
C GLY A 529 -7.25 0.95 -17.50
N VAL A 530 -8.37 0.26 -17.65
CA VAL A 530 -9.12 -0.39 -16.58
C VAL A 530 -9.38 -1.82 -17.01
N PHE A 531 -9.13 -2.78 -16.13
CA PHE A 531 -9.23 -4.20 -16.43
C PHE A 531 -10.28 -4.85 -15.53
N MET A 532 -11.02 -5.79 -16.10
CA MET A 532 -11.93 -6.69 -15.42
C MET A 532 -11.47 -8.12 -15.69
N VAL A 533 -11.03 -8.80 -14.64
CA VAL A 533 -10.45 -10.15 -14.69
C VAL A 533 -11.41 -11.14 -14.05
N ALA A 534 -11.66 -12.27 -14.70
CA ALA A 534 -12.50 -13.34 -14.17
C ALA A 534 -11.82 -14.06 -13.00
N MET A 535 -12.52 -14.17 -11.87
CA MET A 535 -11.94 -14.72 -10.63
C MET A 535 -11.56 -16.19 -10.71
N ASP A 536 -12.28 -16.97 -11.52
CA ASP A 536 -12.09 -18.41 -11.70
C ASP A 536 -10.93 -18.78 -12.63
N THR A 537 -10.56 -17.89 -13.55
CA THR A 537 -9.58 -18.20 -14.62
C THR A 537 -8.39 -17.24 -14.69
N GLY A 538 -8.47 -16.05 -14.09
CA GLY A 538 -7.44 -15.01 -14.23
C GLY A 538 -7.44 -14.32 -15.60
N GLN A 539 -8.41 -14.61 -16.47
CA GLN A 539 -8.48 -14.02 -17.81
C GLN A 539 -9.15 -12.63 -17.80
N VAL A 540 -8.63 -11.71 -18.63
CA VAL A 540 -9.31 -10.44 -18.92
C VAL A 540 -10.61 -10.74 -19.68
N ILE A 541 -11.75 -10.39 -19.07
CA ILE A 541 -13.07 -10.53 -19.70
C ILE A 541 -13.70 -9.18 -20.06
N GLY A 542 -13.12 -8.08 -19.59
CA GLY A 542 -13.55 -6.73 -19.93
C GLY A 542 -12.38 -5.78 -19.77
N GLN A 543 -12.26 -4.81 -20.66
CA GLN A 543 -11.20 -3.82 -20.57
C GLN A 543 -11.63 -2.51 -21.22
N VAL A 544 -11.11 -1.43 -20.66
CA VAL A 544 -11.15 -0.10 -21.24
C VAL A 544 -9.72 0.35 -21.42
N LEU A 545 -9.30 0.58 -22.66
CA LEU A 545 -7.94 0.99 -23.01
C LEU A 545 -7.98 2.28 -23.84
N PHE A 546 -6.82 2.93 -23.92
CA PHE A 546 -6.57 3.98 -24.90
C PHE A 546 -6.93 3.53 -26.33
N ASP A 547 -7.67 4.36 -27.06
CA ASP A 547 -7.93 4.18 -28.50
C ASP A 547 -7.37 5.37 -29.28
N SER A 548 -6.54 5.07 -30.28
CA SER A 548 -5.95 6.06 -31.18
C SER A 548 -6.98 6.74 -32.10
N ASP A 549 -8.19 6.21 -32.25
CA ASP A 549 -9.28 6.85 -32.99
C ASP A 549 -9.64 8.20 -32.33
N PRO A 550 -9.47 9.34 -33.01
CA PRO A 550 -9.76 10.66 -32.45
C PRO A 550 -11.26 10.89 -32.14
N THR A 551 -12.13 9.99 -32.57
CA THR A 551 -13.57 10.02 -32.27
C THR A 551 -13.96 9.16 -31.07
N ALA A 552 -13.08 8.25 -30.63
CA ALA A 552 -13.29 7.46 -29.43
C ALA A 552 -13.09 8.32 -28.18
N VAL A 553 -13.99 8.20 -27.20
CA VAL A 553 -13.86 8.91 -25.91
C VAL A 553 -12.58 8.51 -25.18
N THR A 554 -12.13 7.28 -25.35
CA THR A 554 -10.90 6.73 -24.77
C THR A 554 -9.62 7.27 -25.43
N ASN A 555 -9.70 8.11 -26.47
CA ASN A 555 -8.52 8.84 -26.96
C ASN A 555 -7.94 9.82 -25.91
N ALA A 556 -8.74 10.19 -24.92
CA ALA A 556 -8.31 11.02 -23.79
C ALA A 556 -7.65 10.20 -22.66
N MET A 557 -7.69 8.85 -22.70
CA MET A 557 -7.09 7.96 -21.71
C MET A 557 -5.58 7.84 -21.89
N ARG A 558 -4.86 8.95 -21.66
CA ARG A 558 -3.42 9.06 -21.95
C ARG A 558 -2.52 8.96 -20.73
N PHE A 559 -3.12 8.92 -19.54
CA PHE A 559 -2.42 9.00 -18.27
C PHE A 559 -2.54 7.68 -17.54
N SER A 560 -1.58 7.40 -16.65
CA SER A 560 -1.65 6.22 -15.79
C SER A 560 -2.92 6.26 -14.93
N ILE A 561 -3.54 5.10 -14.74
CA ILE A 561 -4.72 4.90 -13.89
C ILE A 561 -4.27 4.16 -12.64
N ALA A 562 -3.61 4.90 -11.73
CA ALA A 562 -3.12 4.37 -10.46
C ALA A 562 -4.21 4.31 -9.37
N SER A 563 -5.31 5.06 -9.55
CA SER A 563 -6.44 5.07 -8.62
C SER A 563 -7.14 3.72 -8.57
N THR A 564 -7.57 3.35 -7.37
CA THR A 564 -8.46 2.20 -7.17
C THR A 564 -9.85 2.54 -7.72
N PRO A 565 -10.48 1.65 -8.51
CA PRO A 565 -11.84 1.89 -8.98
C PRO A 565 -12.86 1.88 -7.83
N SER A 566 -13.88 2.72 -7.93
CA SER A 566 -15.09 2.63 -7.10
C SER A 566 -16.19 1.94 -7.87
N VAL A 567 -16.51 0.72 -7.43
CA VAL A 567 -17.53 -0.14 -8.05
C VAL A 567 -18.80 -0.08 -7.21
N LEU A 568 -19.89 0.35 -7.83
CA LEU A 568 -21.17 0.59 -7.16
C LEU A 568 -22.26 -0.36 -7.67
N ASP A 569 -23.09 -0.83 -6.75
CA ASP A 569 -24.39 -1.45 -7.00
C ASP A 569 -25.47 -0.40 -6.67
N LEU A 570 -26.19 0.07 -7.70
CA LEU A 570 -27.13 1.19 -7.60
C LEU A 570 -28.59 0.72 -7.50
N ASP A 571 -28.90 -0.51 -7.94
CA ASP A 571 -30.23 -1.09 -7.85
C ASP A 571 -30.40 -2.14 -6.73
N PHE A 572 -29.33 -2.42 -6.00
CA PHE A 572 -29.24 -3.31 -4.83
C PHE A 572 -29.60 -4.76 -5.14
N ASP A 573 -29.40 -5.20 -6.38
CA ASP A 573 -29.60 -6.58 -6.77
C ASP A 573 -28.37 -7.47 -6.52
N GLY A 574 -27.29 -6.85 -6.03
CA GLY A 574 -26.04 -7.48 -5.70
C GLY A 574 -25.15 -7.68 -6.91
N PHE A 575 -25.33 -6.98 -8.03
CA PHE A 575 -24.38 -6.93 -9.15
C PHE A 575 -23.80 -5.53 -9.29
N ALA A 576 -22.59 -5.42 -9.83
CA ALA A 576 -22.01 -4.13 -10.11
C ALA A 576 -22.71 -3.44 -11.29
N ASP A 577 -22.98 -2.15 -11.14
CA ASP A 577 -23.67 -1.32 -12.12
C ASP A 577 -22.77 -0.26 -12.75
N VAL A 578 -21.92 0.37 -11.96
CA VAL A 578 -21.08 1.47 -12.44
C VAL A 578 -19.73 1.47 -11.74
N VAL A 579 -18.69 1.77 -12.52
CA VAL A 579 -17.32 1.91 -12.05
C VAL A 579 -16.85 3.34 -12.31
N TYR A 580 -16.31 4.00 -11.29
CA TYR A 580 -15.62 5.29 -11.42
C TYR A 580 -14.14 5.14 -11.06
N VAL A 581 -13.24 5.73 -11.85
CA VAL A 581 -11.80 5.64 -11.58
C VAL A 581 -11.06 6.89 -12.05
N GLY A 582 -10.17 7.41 -11.20
CA GLY A 582 -9.36 8.58 -11.49
C GLY A 582 -8.06 8.26 -12.23
N ASP A 583 -7.59 9.18 -13.07
CA ASP A 583 -6.26 9.10 -13.68
C ASP A 583 -5.33 10.24 -13.24
N LEU A 584 -4.03 10.11 -13.54
CA LEU A 584 -3.03 11.11 -13.16
C LEU A 584 -3.14 12.44 -13.94
N GLY A 585 -3.98 12.50 -14.98
CA GLY A 585 -4.28 13.72 -15.73
C GLY A 585 -5.41 14.56 -15.14
N GLY A 586 -5.94 14.20 -13.96
CA GLY A 586 -7.07 14.90 -13.34
C GLY A 586 -8.42 14.57 -13.98
N GLN A 587 -8.54 13.39 -14.59
CA GLN A 587 -9.79 12.89 -15.16
C GLN A 587 -10.42 11.84 -14.28
N MET A 588 -11.75 11.81 -14.26
CA MET A 588 -12.55 10.72 -13.68
C MET A 588 -13.26 9.99 -14.82
N TRP A 589 -12.94 8.73 -15.00
CA TRP A 589 -13.58 7.84 -15.96
C TRP A 589 -14.79 7.17 -15.33
N ARG A 590 -15.79 6.88 -16.16
CA ARG A 590 -16.97 6.11 -15.80
C ARG A 590 -17.19 4.96 -16.78
N TRP A 591 -17.46 3.77 -16.25
CA TRP A 591 -17.81 2.57 -17.00
C TRP A 591 -19.14 2.02 -16.48
N ASP A 592 -20.17 1.98 -17.33
CA ASP A 592 -21.51 1.51 -16.96
C ASP A 592 -21.66 0.04 -17.37
N ILE A 593 -21.72 -0.80 -16.35
CA ILE A 593 -21.77 -2.27 -16.43
C ILE A 593 -23.10 -2.81 -15.91
N SER A 594 -24.11 -1.95 -15.71
CA SER A 594 -25.46 -2.31 -15.25
C SER A 594 -26.23 -3.22 -16.21
N ARG A 595 -25.81 -3.21 -17.47
CA ARG A 595 -26.38 -4.05 -18.53
C ARG A 595 -25.71 -5.41 -18.53
N VAL A 596 -26.41 -6.40 -19.06
CA VAL A 596 -25.80 -7.72 -19.32
C VAL A 596 -24.64 -7.56 -20.29
N GLY A 597 -23.47 -8.05 -19.90
CA GLY A 597 -22.25 -8.07 -20.70
C GLY A 597 -22.36 -9.06 -21.85
N GLU A 598 -22.03 -8.59 -23.06
CA GLU A 598 -22.00 -9.37 -24.29
C GLU A 598 -20.75 -9.02 -25.11
N GLU A 599 -20.14 -10.03 -25.73
CA GLU A 599 -19.13 -9.82 -26.79
C GLU A 599 -19.84 -9.27 -28.04
N THR A 600 -19.47 -8.07 -28.49
CA THR A 600 -19.89 -7.54 -29.79
C THR A 600 -18.98 -8.05 -30.91
N THR A 601 -17.75 -8.41 -30.59
CA THR A 601 -16.80 -9.08 -31.48
C THR A 601 -16.77 -10.60 -31.20
N PRO A 602 -17.27 -11.46 -32.10
CA PRO A 602 -17.45 -12.86 -31.75
C PRO A 602 -16.15 -13.63 -31.44
N ASN A 603 -16.08 -14.24 -30.25
CA ASN A 603 -15.02 -15.15 -29.76
C ASN A 603 -13.66 -14.51 -29.48
N ASP A 604 -13.61 -13.22 -29.17
CA ASP A 604 -12.39 -12.59 -28.64
C ASP A 604 -12.26 -12.73 -27.11
N GLY A 605 -13.32 -13.16 -26.41
CA GLY A 605 -13.34 -13.36 -24.97
C GLY A 605 -13.56 -12.08 -24.16
N VAL A 606 -13.71 -10.92 -24.81
CA VAL A 606 -13.78 -9.61 -24.16
C VAL A 606 -15.16 -8.97 -24.36
N ILE A 607 -15.77 -8.59 -23.24
CA ILE A 607 -17.02 -7.85 -23.21
C ILE A 607 -16.75 -6.38 -23.56
N ASP A 608 -17.38 -5.91 -24.64
CA ASP A 608 -17.17 -4.58 -25.22
C ASP A 608 -18.49 -3.83 -25.52
N ASN A 609 -19.64 -4.35 -25.05
CA ASN A 609 -20.94 -3.68 -25.17
C ASN A 609 -21.25 -2.66 -24.05
N TRP A 610 -20.44 -2.66 -22.99
CA TRP A 610 -20.59 -1.73 -21.87
C TRP A 610 -20.04 -0.34 -22.24
N PRO A 611 -20.87 0.71 -22.18
CA PRO A 611 -20.44 2.05 -22.54
C PRO A 611 -19.41 2.58 -21.53
N VAL A 612 -18.47 3.37 -22.03
CA VAL A 612 -17.46 4.08 -21.25
C VAL A 612 -17.51 5.56 -21.60
N GLY A 613 -17.14 6.43 -20.66
CA GLY A 613 -17.03 7.85 -20.90
C GLY A 613 -16.21 8.58 -19.85
N LEU A 614 -15.86 9.81 -20.20
CA LEU A 614 -15.17 10.75 -19.31
C LEU A 614 -16.22 11.51 -18.49
N PHE A 615 -16.30 11.21 -17.19
CA PHE A 615 -17.29 11.78 -16.28
C PHE A 615 -16.91 13.20 -15.84
N PHE A 616 -15.65 13.39 -15.43
CA PHE A 616 -15.14 14.67 -14.97
C PHE A 616 -13.73 14.91 -15.48
N LYS A 617 -13.37 16.18 -15.69
CA LYS A 617 -12.02 16.60 -16.03
C LYS A 617 -11.68 17.94 -15.38
N SER A 618 -10.54 17.98 -14.68
CA SER A 618 -9.84 19.21 -14.35
C SER A 618 -8.90 19.59 -15.49
N ASP A 619 -8.81 20.89 -15.80
CA ASP A 619 -7.72 21.38 -16.65
C ASP A 619 -6.42 21.49 -15.83
N PRO A 620 -5.24 21.31 -16.48
CA PRO A 620 -3.96 21.49 -15.81
C PRO A 620 -3.67 22.98 -15.57
N ALA A 621 -2.98 23.27 -14.48
CA ALA A 621 -2.42 24.57 -14.19
C ALA A 621 -1.27 24.89 -15.17
N ALA A 622 -1.24 26.11 -15.68
CA ALA A 622 -0.12 26.58 -16.49
C ALA A 622 0.98 27.11 -15.58
N LEU A 623 2.15 26.49 -15.64
CA LEU A 623 3.32 26.94 -14.89
C LEU A 623 4.14 27.97 -15.67
N GLY A 624 5.00 28.69 -14.95
CA GLY A 624 6.08 29.50 -15.52
C GLY A 624 6.84 28.81 -16.68
N ALA A 625 7.23 29.58 -17.69
CA ALA A 625 7.89 29.09 -18.92
C ALA A 625 7.08 28.11 -19.79
N GLY A 626 5.76 27.96 -19.54
CA GLY A 626 4.86 27.15 -20.36
C GLY A 626 4.82 25.67 -19.98
N GLY A 627 5.29 25.33 -18.77
CA GLY A 627 5.04 24.02 -18.17
C GLY A 627 3.56 23.84 -17.82
N LEU A 628 3.16 22.60 -17.57
CA LEU A 628 1.82 22.26 -17.07
C LEU A 628 1.97 21.44 -15.81
N HIS A 629 1.09 21.69 -14.84
CA HIS A 629 0.90 20.85 -13.67
C HIS A 629 -0.52 20.29 -13.67
N TYR A 630 -0.66 18.98 -13.50
CA TYR A 630 -1.94 18.29 -13.53
C TYR A 630 -2.36 17.94 -12.12
N HIS A 631 -3.64 18.12 -11.79
CA HIS A 631 -4.20 17.71 -10.51
C HIS A 631 -4.41 16.19 -10.49
N SER A 632 -3.36 15.42 -10.22
CA SER A 632 -3.36 13.95 -10.32
C SER A 632 -4.27 13.28 -9.30
N ILE A 633 -5.11 12.33 -9.72
CA ILE A 633 -6.01 11.58 -8.84
C ILE A 633 -5.42 10.19 -8.56
N PHE A 634 -4.87 10.00 -7.36
CA PHE A 634 -4.27 8.71 -6.93
C PHE A 634 -5.21 7.82 -6.12
N PHE A 635 -6.27 8.39 -5.52
CA PHE A 635 -7.14 7.67 -4.59
C PHE A 635 -8.54 7.45 -5.17
N PRO A 636 -9.24 6.39 -4.73
CA PRO A 636 -10.59 6.09 -5.18
C PRO A 636 -11.55 7.23 -4.80
N PRO A 637 -12.52 7.56 -5.68
CA PRO A 637 -13.65 8.39 -5.25
C PRO A 637 -14.46 7.68 -4.15
N VAL A 638 -15.20 8.45 -3.36
CA VAL A 638 -16.27 7.92 -2.49
C VAL A 638 -17.60 8.46 -2.97
N ALA A 639 -18.69 7.75 -2.74
CA ALA A 639 -20.00 8.14 -3.25
C ALA A 639 -21.13 7.84 -2.27
N THR A 640 -22.24 8.54 -2.43
CA THR A 640 -23.48 8.27 -1.70
C THR A 640 -24.67 8.90 -2.41
N TYR A 641 -25.88 8.52 -2.01
CA TYR A 641 -27.08 9.20 -2.46
C TYR A 641 -27.42 10.36 -1.52
N LEU A 642 -27.45 11.58 -2.06
CA LEU A 642 -27.97 12.78 -1.38
C LEU A 642 -29.20 13.28 -2.13
N GLY A 643 -30.34 13.38 -1.44
CA GLY A 643 -31.59 13.84 -2.05
C GLY A 643 -32.06 13.01 -3.26
N GLY A 644 -31.63 11.75 -3.38
CA GLY A 644 -31.92 10.87 -4.52
C GLY A 644 -31.00 11.05 -5.74
N GLN A 645 -29.94 11.86 -5.61
CA GLN A 645 -28.89 12.01 -6.62
C GLN A 645 -27.60 11.34 -6.15
N LEU A 646 -26.88 10.69 -7.08
CA LEU A 646 -25.58 10.12 -6.76
C LEU A 646 -24.55 11.24 -6.69
N VAL A 647 -23.81 11.30 -5.60
CA VAL A 647 -22.76 12.30 -5.38
C VAL A 647 -21.46 11.57 -5.18
N LEU A 648 -20.42 11.99 -5.91
CA LEU A 648 -19.05 11.50 -5.80
C LEU A 648 -18.15 12.55 -5.17
N ALA A 649 -17.19 12.13 -4.36
CA ALA A 649 -16.16 12.99 -3.80
C ALA A 649 -14.78 12.35 -3.96
N PHE A 650 -13.81 13.16 -4.39
CA PHE A 650 -12.45 12.73 -4.69
C PHE A 650 -11.50 13.93 -4.67
N ALA A 651 -10.20 13.69 -4.61
CA ALA A 651 -9.21 14.75 -4.50
C ALA A 651 -7.97 14.50 -5.35
N SER A 652 -7.23 15.58 -5.60
CA SER A 652 -5.90 15.51 -6.21
C SER A 652 -4.78 15.50 -5.16
N GLY A 653 -3.66 14.90 -5.51
CA GLY A 653 -2.47 14.94 -4.68
C GLY A 653 -1.41 14.01 -5.20
N GLU A 654 -0.25 14.56 -5.52
CA GLU A 654 0.88 13.83 -6.06
C GLU A 654 1.47 12.95 -4.97
N ARG A 655 1.40 11.64 -5.19
CA ARG A 655 1.96 10.66 -4.27
C ARG A 655 3.41 10.30 -4.58
N THR A 656 3.82 10.45 -5.83
CA THR A 656 5.19 10.16 -6.30
C THR A 656 6.14 11.32 -6.07
N ASP A 657 5.61 12.53 -5.88
CA ASP A 657 6.38 13.71 -5.50
C ASP A 657 5.72 14.42 -4.30
N PRO A 658 5.85 13.83 -3.09
CA PRO A 658 5.28 14.44 -1.89
C PRO A 658 5.99 15.74 -1.50
N LEU A 659 7.17 16.04 -2.07
CA LEU A 659 7.96 17.24 -1.73
C LEU A 659 7.65 18.44 -2.63
N TYR A 660 6.91 18.24 -3.73
CA TYR A 660 6.47 19.35 -4.59
C TYR A 660 5.77 20.44 -3.76
N GLU A 661 6.34 21.65 -3.79
CA GLU A 661 5.87 22.80 -3.00
C GLU A 661 4.77 23.59 -3.70
N GLY A 662 4.64 23.43 -5.02
CA GLY A 662 3.85 24.30 -5.88
C GLY A 662 4.44 25.69 -6.12
N ASP A 663 3.85 26.45 -7.04
CA ASP A 663 4.22 27.84 -7.32
C ASP A 663 3.08 28.78 -6.88
N PRO A 664 3.27 29.58 -5.81
CA PRO A 664 2.24 30.51 -5.33
C PRO A 664 1.77 31.56 -6.35
N ALA A 665 2.42 31.68 -7.52
CA ALA A 665 2.01 32.54 -8.62
C ALA A 665 1.05 31.88 -9.61
N ASP A 666 0.98 30.55 -9.62
CA ASP A 666 0.16 29.74 -10.50
C ASP A 666 -0.96 29.06 -9.68
N ASP A 667 -1.87 28.34 -10.34
CA ASP A 667 -3.04 27.70 -9.70
C ASP A 667 -2.89 26.17 -9.72
N ASP A 668 -1.71 25.70 -9.29
CA ASP A 668 -1.34 24.28 -9.19
C ASP A 668 -1.71 23.66 -7.84
N ASN A 669 -2.39 24.43 -6.98
CA ASN A 669 -2.91 23.96 -5.70
C ASN A 669 -3.82 22.74 -5.86
N ASN A 670 -3.69 21.76 -4.97
CA ASN A 670 -4.54 20.59 -5.00
C ASN A 670 -6.02 20.93 -4.70
N ARG A 671 -6.90 20.04 -5.16
CA ARG A 671 -8.34 20.20 -5.11
C ARG A 671 -9.00 19.03 -4.39
N PHE A 672 -10.07 19.32 -3.67
CA PHE A 672 -11.07 18.34 -3.27
C PHE A 672 -12.37 18.63 -4.02
N TRP A 673 -12.83 17.72 -4.86
CA TRP A 673 -14.05 17.86 -5.64
C TRP A 673 -15.19 17.04 -5.04
N THR A 674 -16.39 17.60 -5.08
CA THR A 674 -17.65 16.89 -4.86
C THR A 674 -18.55 17.14 -6.06
N VAL A 675 -19.00 16.08 -6.74
CA VAL A 675 -19.60 16.12 -8.07
C VAL A 675 -20.86 15.26 -8.12
N TRP A 676 -21.95 15.80 -8.64
CA TRP A 676 -23.26 15.14 -8.73
C TRP A 676 -23.39 14.41 -10.07
N ASP A 677 -23.49 13.09 -10.05
CA ASP A 677 -23.94 12.33 -11.21
C ASP A 677 -25.48 12.34 -11.26
N ARG A 678 -26.02 13.18 -12.15
CA ARG A 678 -27.45 13.31 -12.36
C ARG A 678 -28.06 12.15 -13.16
N VAL A 679 -27.24 11.36 -13.85
CA VAL A 679 -27.69 10.28 -14.73
C VAL A 679 -26.75 9.06 -14.62
N PRO A 680 -26.65 8.43 -13.43
CA PRO A 680 -25.61 7.43 -13.14
C PRO A 680 -25.78 6.08 -13.85
N LEU A 681 -26.97 5.79 -14.38
CA LEU A 681 -27.26 4.63 -15.26
C LEU A 681 -27.58 5.08 -16.70
N GLY A 682 -27.04 6.26 -17.06
CA GLY A 682 -27.52 7.17 -18.09
C GLY A 682 -27.55 6.71 -19.53
N LEU A 683 -28.43 5.78 -19.85
CA LEU A 683 -28.90 5.60 -21.21
C LEU A 683 -30.41 5.40 -21.16
N ASP A 684 -31.15 6.49 -21.39
CA ASP A 684 -32.53 6.37 -21.86
C ASP A 684 -32.47 6.08 -23.37
N PRO A 685 -32.75 4.84 -23.81
CA PRO A 685 -32.72 4.49 -25.23
C PRO A 685 -33.76 5.24 -26.07
N THR A 686 -34.66 6.01 -25.44
CA THR A 686 -35.68 6.83 -26.09
C THR A 686 -35.33 8.31 -26.22
N ASP A 687 -34.27 8.80 -25.55
CA ASP A 687 -33.78 10.17 -25.66
C ASP A 687 -32.36 10.22 -26.28
N PRO A 688 -32.21 10.73 -27.52
CA PRO A 688 -30.91 10.88 -28.17
C PRO A 688 -29.99 11.94 -27.54
N ASN A 689 -30.47 12.70 -26.55
CA ASN A 689 -29.65 13.61 -25.73
C ASN A 689 -29.33 13.04 -24.33
N SER A 690 -29.72 11.80 -24.02
CA SER A 690 -29.42 11.15 -22.72
C SER A 690 -27.97 10.71 -22.54
N GLY A 691 -27.08 11.06 -23.48
CA GLY A 691 -25.67 10.75 -23.42
C GLY A 691 -24.99 11.38 -22.21
N TRP A 692 -23.98 10.69 -21.69
CA TRP A 692 -23.19 11.17 -20.57
C TRP A 692 -22.50 12.47 -20.91
N LEU A 693 -22.47 13.36 -19.94
CA LEU A 693 -21.82 14.65 -20.07
C LEU A 693 -20.54 14.66 -19.27
N THR A 694 -19.44 15.06 -19.90
CA THR A 694 -18.22 15.42 -19.18
C THR A 694 -18.41 16.73 -18.44
N LEU A 695 -18.23 16.68 -17.13
CA LEU A 695 -18.22 17.83 -16.23
C LEU A 695 -16.81 18.42 -16.15
N PHE A 696 -16.74 19.74 -15.95
CA PHE A 696 -15.49 20.49 -15.80
C PHE A 696 -15.49 21.22 -14.46
N GLU A 697 -14.30 21.49 -13.92
CA GLU A 697 -14.16 22.35 -12.74
C GLU A 697 -14.74 23.75 -13.03
N ASP A 698 -14.42 24.33 -14.19
CA ASP A 698 -14.93 25.63 -14.59
C ASP A 698 -16.37 25.57 -15.15
N HIS A 699 -17.12 26.67 -14.98
CA HIS A 699 -18.48 26.77 -15.49
C HIS A 699 -18.49 26.85 -17.02
N GLN A 700 -18.88 25.76 -17.68
CA GLN A 700 -19.04 25.68 -19.13
C GLN A 700 -20.51 25.69 -19.55
N THR A 701 -20.81 26.28 -20.72
CA THR A 701 -22.15 26.20 -21.29
C THR A 701 -22.29 24.91 -22.10
N ILE A 702 -23.04 23.96 -21.58
CA ILE A 702 -23.26 22.67 -22.21
C ILE A 702 -24.77 22.51 -22.47
N ASN A 703 -25.14 22.23 -23.72
CA ASN A 703 -26.54 22.10 -24.15
C ASN A 703 -27.42 23.32 -23.78
N GLY A 704 -26.82 24.50 -23.68
CA GLY A 704 -27.51 25.76 -23.32
C GLY A 704 -27.72 25.98 -21.82
N GLN A 705 -27.16 25.14 -20.95
CA GLN A 705 -27.15 25.32 -19.50
C GLN A 705 -25.71 25.57 -19.04
N LEU A 706 -25.52 26.48 -18.08
CA LEU A 706 -24.24 26.64 -17.39
C LEU A 706 -24.09 25.46 -16.42
N ARG A 707 -22.98 24.72 -16.53
CA ARG A 707 -22.70 23.48 -15.80
C ARG A 707 -21.24 23.55 -15.37
N GLY A 708 -20.97 23.24 -14.11
CA GLY A 708 -19.63 23.31 -13.51
C GLY A 708 -19.71 23.20 -12.00
N LEU A 709 -18.58 23.41 -11.34
CA LEU A 709 -18.46 23.32 -9.89
C LEU A 709 -18.23 24.70 -9.27
N ASN A 710 -18.79 24.93 -8.09
CA ASN A 710 -18.51 26.13 -7.30
C ASN A 710 -17.21 26.00 -6.51
N ASN A 711 -16.38 27.04 -6.59
CA ASN A 711 -15.25 27.18 -5.67
C ASN A 711 -15.77 27.61 -4.29
N VAL A 712 -15.62 26.74 -3.29
CA VAL A 712 -16.04 26.98 -1.90
C VAL A 712 -14.85 27.06 -0.94
N SER A 713 -13.64 27.34 -1.40
CA SER A 713 -12.44 27.45 -0.54
C SER A 713 -12.65 28.39 0.65
N ASP A 714 -13.19 29.58 0.37
CA ASP A 714 -13.45 30.63 1.38
C ASP A 714 -14.87 30.60 1.95
N LEU A 715 -15.78 29.83 1.34
CA LEU A 715 -17.18 29.74 1.77
C LEU A 715 -17.35 28.54 2.67
N THR A 716 -18.04 28.71 3.80
CA THR A 716 -18.37 27.59 4.69
C THR A 716 -19.46 26.67 4.16
N THR A 717 -20.22 27.10 3.16
CA THR A 717 -21.25 26.28 2.51
C THR A 717 -21.42 26.65 1.03
N ASP A 718 -21.76 25.70 0.17
CA ASP A 718 -22.25 25.94 -1.20
C ASP A 718 -23.73 26.40 -1.15
N PRO A 719 -24.05 27.65 -1.52
CA PRO A 719 -25.41 28.15 -1.45
C PRO A 719 -26.25 27.86 -2.72
N GLU A 720 -25.67 27.35 -3.81
CA GLU A 720 -26.35 27.25 -5.12
C GLU A 720 -26.69 25.80 -5.52
N PRO A 721 -27.94 25.36 -5.34
CA PRO A 721 -28.35 23.97 -5.61
C PRO A 721 -28.46 23.63 -7.10
N ALA A 722 -28.18 24.59 -8.00
CA ALA A 722 -28.25 24.40 -9.45
C ALA A 722 -26.95 23.88 -10.06
N ASP A 723 -25.82 24.03 -9.36
CA ASP A 723 -24.52 23.61 -9.84
C ASP A 723 -24.37 22.09 -9.80
N ASP A 724 -23.41 21.55 -10.55
CA ASP A 724 -23.15 20.11 -10.59
C ASP A 724 -22.21 19.65 -9.47
N GLY A 725 -21.93 20.56 -8.52
CA GLY A 725 -21.22 20.32 -7.28
C GLY A 725 -20.31 21.48 -6.89
N TYR A 726 -19.29 21.16 -6.08
CA TYR A 726 -18.34 22.15 -5.57
C TYR A 726 -16.92 21.58 -5.50
N TYR A 727 -15.95 22.48 -5.31
CA TYR A 727 -14.57 22.12 -5.02
C TYR A 727 -13.94 23.02 -3.98
N ILE A 728 -12.99 22.46 -3.23
CA ILE A 728 -12.17 23.14 -2.23
C ILE A 728 -10.73 23.14 -2.76
N VAL A 729 -10.14 24.33 -2.87
CA VAL A 729 -8.71 24.52 -3.11
C VAL A 729 -7.99 24.49 -1.76
N VAL A 730 -7.00 23.60 -1.61
CA VAL A 730 -6.14 23.59 -0.42
C VAL A 730 -4.96 24.55 -0.60
N PRO A 731 -4.34 25.03 0.50
CA PRO A 731 -3.11 25.82 0.47
C PRO A 731 -1.99 25.25 -0.43
N GLU A 732 -1.05 26.12 -0.76
CA GLU A 732 0.14 25.78 -1.55
C GLU A 732 0.92 24.61 -0.97
N GLY A 733 1.31 23.67 -1.83
CA GLY A 733 2.02 22.44 -1.45
C GLY A 733 1.22 21.42 -0.62
N GLU A 734 0.01 21.76 -0.14
CA GLU A 734 -0.87 20.83 0.55
C GLU A 734 -1.47 19.82 -0.43
N LYS A 735 -1.48 18.53 -0.07
CA LYS A 735 -1.84 17.44 -0.99
C LYS A 735 -2.62 16.32 -0.31
N PHE A 736 -3.57 15.72 -1.03
CA PHE A 736 -4.35 14.59 -0.54
C PHE A 736 -3.64 13.27 -0.89
N ILE A 737 -2.91 12.71 0.08
CA ILE A 737 -2.12 11.48 -0.11
C ILE A 737 -2.69 10.26 0.61
N THR A 738 -3.99 10.28 0.94
CA THR A 738 -4.69 9.19 1.62
C THR A 738 -6.10 8.98 1.06
N ASN A 739 -6.68 7.80 1.32
CA ASN A 739 -8.10 7.52 1.04
C ASN A 739 -9.04 8.54 1.73
N HIS A 740 -10.26 8.64 1.21
CA HIS A 740 -11.34 9.44 1.82
C HIS A 740 -12.35 8.53 2.51
N VAL A 741 -12.97 9.00 3.59
CA VAL A 741 -14.01 8.28 4.32
C VAL A 741 -15.30 9.09 4.26
N LEU A 742 -16.39 8.45 3.84
CA LEU A 742 -17.73 9.02 3.79
C LEU A 742 -18.69 8.18 4.62
N PHE A 743 -19.32 8.78 5.62
CA PHE A 743 -20.32 8.11 6.44
C PHE A 743 -21.45 9.06 6.82
N SER A 744 -22.71 8.67 6.57
CA SER A 744 -23.90 9.47 6.92
C SER A 744 -23.86 10.92 6.40
N GLY A 745 -23.30 11.14 5.21
CA GLY A 745 -23.16 12.47 4.61
C GLY A 745 -22.04 13.33 5.21
N ILE A 746 -21.23 12.78 6.12
CA ILE A 746 -20.04 13.41 6.68
C ILE A 746 -18.83 12.82 6.00
N LEU A 747 -17.97 13.69 5.46
CA LEU A 747 -16.72 13.32 4.82
C LEU A 747 -15.55 13.65 5.76
N LEU A 748 -14.63 12.70 5.89
CA LEU A 748 -13.35 12.86 6.56
C LEU A 748 -12.20 12.53 5.59
N THR A 749 -11.22 13.41 5.51
CA THR A 749 -9.99 13.20 4.72
C THR A 749 -8.80 13.91 5.36
N LEU A 750 -7.59 13.46 5.04
CA LEU A 750 -6.35 14.01 5.57
C LEU A 750 -5.46 14.47 4.42
N THR A 751 -4.73 15.55 4.67
CA THR A 751 -3.78 16.16 3.75
C THR A 751 -2.39 16.19 4.37
N TYR A 752 -1.39 16.22 3.50
CA TYR A 752 0.02 16.36 3.84
C TYR A 752 0.54 17.69 3.33
N VAL A 753 1.36 18.37 4.11
CA VAL A 753 2.12 19.54 3.71
C VAL A 753 3.60 19.22 3.90
N PRO A 754 4.44 19.30 2.87
CA PRO A 754 5.87 19.05 3.01
C PRO A 754 6.54 20.12 3.89
N ASP A 755 7.44 19.72 4.80
CA ASP A 755 8.27 20.67 5.55
C ASP A 755 9.53 20.97 4.76
N ASN A 756 9.56 22.18 4.18
CA ASN A 756 10.68 22.65 3.37
C ASN A 756 11.42 23.83 4.02
N SER A 757 11.16 24.08 5.31
CA SER A 757 11.73 25.23 6.01
C SER A 757 13.26 25.16 6.08
N GLY A 758 13.85 23.97 5.96
CA GLY A 758 15.29 23.72 6.08
C GLY A 758 15.87 24.17 7.43
N THR A 759 15.01 24.50 8.39
CA THR A 759 15.39 25.13 9.68
C THR A 759 15.37 24.17 10.85
N ASP A 760 14.66 23.05 10.74
CA ASP A 760 14.66 21.99 11.74
C ASP A 760 14.93 20.62 11.09
N ILE A 761 16.19 20.19 11.21
CA ILE A 761 16.71 18.95 10.62
C ILE A 761 16.14 17.71 11.35
N CYS A 762 15.55 17.91 12.53
CA CYS A 762 14.83 16.90 13.30
C CYS A 762 13.30 17.00 13.13
N GLY A 763 12.81 18.01 12.40
CA GLY A 763 11.39 18.30 12.15
C GLY A 763 10.87 17.89 10.76
N ALA A 764 11.75 17.40 9.88
CA ALA A 764 11.52 17.15 8.45
C ALA A 764 10.56 16.00 8.10
N THR A 765 9.45 15.87 8.83
CA THR A 765 8.44 14.81 8.66
C THR A 765 7.17 15.30 7.95
N GLY A 766 7.16 16.58 7.55
CA GLY A 766 5.98 17.28 7.05
C GLY A 766 4.88 17.43 8.10
N GLU A 767 3.78 18.02 7.69
CA GLU A 767 2.63 18.35 8.52
C GLU A 767 1.38 17.65 7.99
N THR A 768 0.52 17.19 8.90
CA THR A 768 -0.78 16.63 8.57
C THR A 768 -1.90 17.58 9.00
N ASN A 769 -2.81 17.87 8.08
CA ASN A 769 -4.11 18.46 8.42
C ASN A 769 -5.23 17.43 8.24
N ILE A 770 -6.28 17.57 9.03
CA ILE A 770 -7.51 16.79 8.90
C ILE A 770 -8.66 17.69 8.48
N TRP A 771 -9.49 17.19 7.57
CA TRP A 771 -10.64 17.87 7.02
C TRP A 771 -11.91 17.08 7.35
N VAL A 772 -12.89 17.73 7.98
CA VAL A 772 -14.19 17.14 8.32
C VAL A 772 -15.31 18.11 7.96
N PHE A 773 -16.17 17.69 7.03
CA PHE A 773 -17.26 18.52 6.52
C PHE A 773 -18.45 17.70 6.02
N HIS A 774 -19.59 18.37 5.89
CA HIS A 774 -20.79 17.83 5.26
C HIS A 774 -20.61 17.73 3.74
N LEU A 775 -20.92 16.57 3.18
CA LEU A 775 -20.82 16.33 1.73
C LEU A 775 -21.83 17.14 0.92
N GLU A 776 -23.00 17.45 1.49
CA GLU A 776 -24.08 18.15 0.77
C GLU A 776 -23.73 19.60 0.47
N ASP A 777 -23.17 20.31 1.45
CA ASP A 777 -22.99 21.75 1.38
C ASP A 777 -21.57 22.20 1.70
N SER A 778 -20.61 21.32 2.01
CA SER A 778 -19.25 21.67 2.49
C SER A 778 -19.18 22.33 3.88
N GLY A 779 -20.26 22.28 4.68
CA GLY A 779 -20.31 22.78 6.06
C GLY A 779 -19.26 22.12 6.96
N GLY A 780 -18.38 22.92 7.59
CA GLY A 780 -17.38 22.41 8.54
C GLY A 780 -17.98 21.82 9.82
N LEU A 781 -17.29 20.86 10.43
CA LEU A 781 -17.80 20.12 11.59
C LEU A 781 -16.89 20.16 12.83
N LEU A 782 -15.78 20.90 12.77
CA LEU A 782 -14.77 20.89 13.84
C LEU A 782 -15.02 21.94 14.94
N ASP A 783 -15.87 22.94 14.70
CA ASP A 783 -16.29 23.91 15.73
C ASP A 783 -17.82 23.94 15.87
N ALA A 784 -18.36 23.12 16.78
CA ALA A 784 -19.79 23.07 17.07
C ALA A 784 -20.35 24.33 17.76
N THR A 785 -19.51 25.30 18.11
CA THR A 785 -19.93 26.57 18.73
C THR A 785 -19.96 27.74 17.76
N ALA A 786 -19.45 27.55 16.54
CA ALA A 786 -19.49 28.54 15.50
C ALA A 786 -20.93 28.76 14.99
N PRO A 787 -21.28 29.99 14.57
CA PRO A 787 -22.55 30.24 13.89
C PRO A 787 -22.61 29.44 12.58
N ALA A 788 -23.77 28.84 12.26
CA ALA A 788 -24.00 28.16 10.99
C ALA A 788 -23.45 28.98 9.81
N GLY A 789 -22.49 28.41 9.10
CA GLY A 789 -21.74 29.10 8.04
C GLY A 789 -20.47 29.82 8.52
N ASN A 790 -19.86 29.39 9.62
CA ASN A 790 -18.53 29.84 10.07
C ASN A 790 -17.77 28.69 10.78
N ASP A 791 -18.12 27.45 10.45
CA ASP A 791 -17.63 26.26 11.13
C ASP A 791 -16.31 25.82 10.49
N GLN A 792 -15.34 25.50 11.33
CA GLN A 792 -13.99 25.14 10.89
C GLN A 792 -14.00 23.78 10.16
N ARG A 793 -13.52 23.74 8.91
CA ARG A 793 -13.41 22.51 8.11
C ARG A 793 -12.12 21.74 8.33
N ASN A 794 -11.02 22.43 8.62
CA ASN A 794 -9.70 21.84 8.73
C ASN A 794 -9.10 22.04 10.12
N LEU A 795 -8.24 21.13 10.56
CA LEU A 795 -7.49 21.24 11.80
C LEU A 795 -6.09 20.67 11.59
N TYR A 796 -5.09 21.36 12.12
CA TYR A 796 -3.73 20.83 12.20
C TYR A 796 -3.72 19.66 13.18
N LEU A 797 -3.40 18.46 12.68
CA LEU A 797 -3.36 17.25 13.48
C LEU A 797 -2.01 17.08 14.16
N GLY A 798 -0.93 17.41 13.47
CA GLY A 798 0.43 17.25 13.98
C GLY A 798 1.44 16.95 12.88
N PRO A 799 2.73 16.80 13.25
CA PRO A 799 3.78 16.41 12.32
C PRO A 799 3.64 14.95 11.86
N GLY A 800 4.32 14.62 10.77
CA GLY A 800 4.30 13.32 10.13
C GLY A 800 3.33 13.24 8.95
N ALA A 801 3.47 12.19 8.16
CA ALA A 801 2.57 11.89 7.05
C ALA A 801 1.22 11.34 7.57
N PRO A 802 0.08 11.67 6.94
CA PRO A 802 -1.21 11.12 7.31
C PRO A 802 -1.31 9.62 6.97
N THR A 803 -2.01 8.87 7.81
CA THR A 803 -2.45 7.50 7.52
C THR A 803 -3.88 7.50 6.96
N HIS A 804 -4.27 6.44 6.23
CA HIS A 804 -5.64 6.29 5.74
C HIS A 804 -6.69 6.49 6.85
N PRO A 805 -7.70 7.35 6.66
CA PRO A 805 -8.78 7.50 7.63
C PRO A 805 -9.62 6.23 7.71
N ARG A 806 -10.21 5.98 8.89
CA ARG A 806 -10.99 4.77 9.17
C ARG A 806 -12.33 5.10 9.83
N ILE A 807 -13.30 4.20 9.65
CA ILE A 807 -14.57 4.21 10.38
C ILE A 807 -14.54 3.06 11.37
N ILE A 808 -14.89 3.32 12.62
CA ILE A 808 -15.18 2.28 13.60
C ILE A 808 -16.65 2.36 13.98
N ILE A 809 -17.37 1.25 13.77
CA ILE A 809 -18.78 1.11 14.13
C ILE A 809 -18.88 0.17 15.32
N THR A 810 -19.45 0.64 16.42
CA THR A 810 -19.78 -0.16 17.60
C THR A 810 -21.29 -0.26 17.79
N SER A 811 -21.73 -1.08 18.72
CA SER A 811 -23.15 -1.17 19.09
C SER A 811 -23.73 0.15 19.65
N TYR A 812 -22.89 1.10 20.06
CA TYR A 812 -23.32 2.31 20.78
C TYR A 812 -22.88 3.62 20.10
N LYS A 813 -21.90 3.57 19.19
CA LYS A 813 -21.21 4.75 18.66
C LYS A 813 -20.56 4.46 17.31
N VAL A 814 -20.57 5.45 16.42
CA VAL A 814 -19.74 5.46 15.20
C VAL A 814 -18.69 6.56 15.36
N VAL A 815 -17.43 6.19 15.13
CA VAL A 815 -16.28 7.10 15.25
C VAL A 815 -15.52 7.09 13.93
N LEU A 816 -15.20 8.29 13.42
CA LEU A 816 -14.24 8.45 12.33
C LEU A 816 -12.87 8.75 12.94
N ILE A 817 -11.82 8.12 12.41
CA ILE A 817 -10.46 8.24 12.93
C ILE A 817 -9.53 8.69 11.82
N GLY A 818 -8.69 9.67 12.14
CA GLY A 818 -7.53 10.07 11.35
C GLY A 818 -6.28 10.04 12.21
N GLN A 819 -5.11 9.75 11.61
CA GLN A 819 -3.87 9.62 12.36
C GLN A 819 -2.66 10.05 11.53
N THR A 820 -1.56 10.44 12.20
CA THR A 820 -0.24 10.67 11.57
C THR A 820 0.73 9.51 11.78
N SER A 821 1.79 9.45 10.97
CA SER A 821 2.90 8.51 11.11
C SER A 821 3.68 8.69 12.41
N LEU A 822 3.58 9.86 13.05
CA LEU A 822 4.08 10.12 14.41
C LEU A 822 3.01 9.89 15.47
N GLY A 823 1.93 9.19 15.10
CA GLY A 823 0.90 8.63 15.98
C GLY A 823 0.01 9.64 16.70
N ASN A 824 -0.06 10.89 16.23
CA ASN A 824 -1.14 11.79 16.64
C ASN A 824 -2.47 11.27 16.08
N VAL A 825 -3.48 11.12 16.93
CA VAL A 825 -4.79 10.57 16.57
C VAL A 825 -5.88 11.62 16.74
N PHE A 826 -6.79 11.67 15.78
CA PHE A 826 -8.03 12.44 15.84
C PHE A 826 -9.22 11.50 15.79
N GLU A 827 -10.18 11.72 16.68
CA GLU A 827 -11.44 10.99 16.73
C GLU A 827 -12.59 11.97 16.54
N PHE A 828 -13.54 11.62 15.66
CA PHE A 828 -14.76 12.36 15.45
C PHE A 828 -15.99 11.48 15.66
N ASP A 829 -16.80 11.88 16.63
CA ASP A 829 -18.03 11.19 16.98
C ASP A 829 -19.11 11.56 15.98
N VAL A 830 -19.58 10.59 15.19
CA VAL A 830 -20.72 10.80 14.31
C VAL A 830 -21.98 10.90 15.19
N PRO A 831 -22.69 12.05 15.21
CA PRO A 831 -23.89 12.20 16.03
C PRO A 831 -24.92 11.13 15.64
N ALA A 832 -25.54 10.50 16.64
CA ALA A 832 -26.40 9.33 16.48
C ALA A 832 -27.53 9.53 15.45
N ALA A 833 -27.27 9.16 14.19
CA ALA A 833 -28.30 8.68 13.30
C ALA A 833 -28.62 7.25 13.73
N PRO A 834 -29.90 6.84 13.84
CA PRO A 834 -30.20 5.41 13.89
C PRO A 834 -29.51 4.78 12.68
N PRO A 835 -28.76 3.67 12.81
CA PRO A 835 -28.16 3.06 11.66
C PRO A 835 -29.31 2.80 10.68
N PRO A 836 -29.31 3.41 9.46
CA PRO A 836 -30.16 2.88 8.43
C PRO A 836 -29.78 1.39 8.28
N PRO A 837 -30.66 0.51 7.76
CA PRO A 837 -30.14 -0.71 7.17
C PRO A 837 -29.00 -0.28 6.23
N VAL A 838 -27.78 -0.69 6.56
CA VAL A 838 -26.60 -0.39 5.75
C VAL A 838 -26.78 -1.23 4.49
N GLU A 839 -27.48 -0.68 3.51
CA GLU A 839 -27.51 -1.22 2.16
C GLU A 839 -26.18 -0.79 1.53
N LEU A 840 -25.29 -1.77 1.35
CA LEU A 840 -23.96 -1.55 0.82
C LEU A 840 -24.08 -1.16 -0.65
N ILE A 841 -23.82 0.12 -0.94
CA ILE A 841 -23.68 0.61 -2.32
C ILE A 841 -22.29 0.25 -2.87
N PHE A 842 -21.29 0.00 -2.00
CA PHE A 842 -19.88 -0.19 -2.34
C PHE A 842 -19.39 -1.63 -2.16
N TRP A 843 -18.78 -2.18 -3.21
CA TRP A 843 -18.16 -3.51 -3.17
C TRP A 843 -16.89 -3.58 -2.32
N ARG A 844 -16.18 -2.46 -2.13
CA ARG A 844 -14.95 -2.39 -1.31
C ARG A 844 -15.18 -2.65 0.19
N GLN A 845 -16.44 -2.75 0.64
CA GLN A 845 -16.81 -2.89 2.07
C GLN A 845 -17.14 -4.33 2.48
N LEU A 846 -16.80 -5.34 1.68
CA LEU A 846 -17.30 -6.70 1.91
C LEU A 846 -16.64 -7.53 3.02
N PHE A 847 -15.53 -7.09 3.64
CA PHE A 847 -14.86 -7.81 4.74
C PHE A 847 -14.32 -6.90 5.84
#